data_AF-A0A1X7UWA6-F1
#
_entry.id   AF-A0A1X7UWA6-F1
#
_cell.length_a   1.000
_cell.length_b   1.000
_cell.length_c   1.000
_cell.angle_alpha   90.00
_cell.angle_beta   90.00
_cell.angle_gamma   90.00
#
_symmetry.space_group_name_H-M   'P 1'
#
loop_
_entity.id
_entity.type
_entity.pdbx_description
1 polymer ?
#
loop_
_entity_poly.entity_id
_entity_poly.type
_entity_poly.pdbx_seq_one_letter_code
_entity_poly.pdbx_strand_id
1 'polypeptide(L)'
;MASQSDLAEALEWFDSQLKDNIKFWMSNSIDNKNGGYYTCLSYRGEVYDTLKYCWLQGRQVWMLAKLYNETKEYHNHDILDAAIQGGEFLLKYVKVKDELRCYFIVTEDGKPVKLQRKPYTECFYTIGLIELYRATSNIKYEVAAEEMLQQLIHWICVDDSGLGMPALSGALPTRQLGYPMMLLNILTEFCGNEAEKREKYSEQFKWSVEAILKHDDGRWIHEYALESGGFPEGCQGRLSIPGHAIEAGWFLLQEALTKGDVELQDKAIRQFIKRPSEYGWDKEHGGFFYYLDCGINWFPTQLEWNMKLWWVHCEALIAYLMAYKVTSDDFYWDSFKATFDYVCSHFPEKMFGEWYGYLNREGKVNQDFKGGPFKGCFHVPRALFLCRKLLTEMTTKDNVRLLTLSRCCTTPRALSMSSIRQKRKGDDYYIQESKIPTLHFQASLPRLPIPELADSCSRYLSAVQPLVSESEFQTTQKLAKDFSKEGSDGSELQKRLMERDKMNKDSSFIADFWYDMYLKDRRSIVLNHNPFLTFNDDPRNPSQADRAAQIIFAAVRFRNSLSDGVLRPEVFHLNPEKSDKSWFNLLRFIPQSFSWYGAYMVNAFPLDMVQYKKLFGTTRLPYKERDELVTTSDSRHVIIMRNNHFYEMEVIQSDGSPLLITDIHAQLEAILQDSTPSPSHPLSLLPSLDRTDWAEARQLLVSDLQNALQLEKINSALFVLSLDDTTPTEPKEAMSVFLHNYGLNRLTALKHILQVLNLVS
;
A
#
# COMPACT_ATOMS: atom_id res chain seq x y z
N MET A 1 -10.90 17.91 1.86
CA MET A 1 -11.60 17.99 0.56
C MET A 1 -10.67 17.53 -0.56
N ALA A 2 -11.09 16.55 -1.35
CA ALA A 2 -10.37 16.05 -2.53
C ALA A 2 -10.03 17.18 -3.52
N SER A 3 -8.80 17.21 -4.05
CA SER A 3 -8.48 18.14 -5.13
C SER A 3 -9.07 17.66 -6.46
N GLN A 4 -9.36 18.60 -7.37
CA GLN A 4 -9.80 18.25 -8.73
C GLN A 4 -8.74 17.42 -9.48
N SER A 5 -7.46 17.64 -9.17
CA SER A 5 -6.36 16.83 -9.70
C SER A 5 -6.44 15.37 -9.25
N ASP A 6 -6.70 15.14 -7.95
CA ASP A 6 -6.79 13.78 -7.41
C ASP A 6 -7.97 12.99 -7.99
N LEU A 7 -9.11 13.67 -8.21
CA LEU A 7 -10.30 13.05 -8.80
C LEU A 7 -10.06 12.69 -10.27
N ALA A 8 -9.35 13.54 -11.01
CA ALA A 8 -9.01 13.31 -12.41
C ALA A 8 -8.02 12.15 -12.57
N GLU A 9 -6.97 12.10 -11.75
CA GLU A 9 -5.98 11.02 -11.75
C GLU A 9 -6.63 9.66 -11.44
N ALA A 10 -7.45 9.59 -10.39
CA ALA A 10 -8.17 8.36 -10.07
C ALA A 10 -9.10 7.95 -11.24
N LEU A 11 -9.83 8.90 -11.83
CA LEU A 11 -10.74 8.63 -12.94
C LEU A 11 -10.00 8.04 -14.15
N GLU A 12 -8.85 8.59 -14.51
CA GLU A 12 -8.02 8.09 -15.61
C GLU A 12 -7.55 6.65 -15.36
N TRP A 13 -7.11 6.36 -14.13
CA TRP A 13 -6.71 5.00 -13.75
C TRP A 13 -7.88 4.01 -13.85
N PHE A 14 -9.05 4.36 -13.32
CA PHE A 14 -10.25 3.50 -13.40
C PHE A 14 -10.70 3.26 -14.84
N ASP A 15 -10.57 4.26 -15.72
CA ASP A 15 -10.89 4.14 -17.15
C ASP A 15 -9.92 3.18 -17.86
N SER A 16 -8.61 3.35 -17.65
CA SER A 16 -7.58 2.47 -18.20
C SER A 16 -7.76 1.02 -17.73
N GLN A 17 -7.93 0.81 -16.41
CA GLN A 17 -8.06 -0.53 -15.85
C GLN A 17 -9.34 -1.24 -16.31
N LEU A 18 -10.45 -0.52 -16.52
CA LEU A 18 -11.68 -1.12 -17.04
C LEU A 18 -11.47 -1.68 -18.44
N LYS A 19 -10.77 -0.92 -19.31
CA LYS A 19 -10.45 -1.36 -20.68
C LYS A 19 -9.59 -2.62 -20.68
N ASP A 20 -8.53 -2.63 -19.88
CA ASP A 20 -7.65 -3.79 -19.78
C ASP A 20 -8.36 -5.02 -19.23
N ASN A 21 -9.21 -4.85 -18.21
CA ASN A 21 -10.00 -5.92 -17.61
C ASN A 21 -10.99 -6.53 -18.62
N ILE A 22 -11.79 -5.69 -19.30
CA ILE A 22 -12.79 -6.18 -20.26
C ILE A 22 -12.11 -6.83 -21.46
N LYS A 23 -11.00 -6.29 -21.94
CA LYS A 23 -10.18 -6.92 -22.98
C LYS A 23 -9.72 -8.31 -22.58
N PHE A 24 -9.24 -8.50 -21.35
CA PHE A 24 -8.82 -9.81 -20.84
C PHE A 24 -9.96 -10.82 -20.88
N TRP A 25 -11.13 -10.48 -20.33
CA TRP A 25 -12.26 -11.41 -20.29
C TRP A 25 -12.80 -11.72 -21.68
N MET A 26 -12.96 -10.72 -22.55
CA MET A 26 -13.43 -10.92 -23.92
C MET A 26 -12.49 -11.81 -24.74
N SER A 27 -11.18 -11.71 -24.53
CA SER A 27 -10.20 -12.47 -25.30
C SER A 27 -10.04 -13.91 -24.83
N ASN A 28 -10.22 -14.17 -23.53
CA ASN A 28 -9.78 -15.43 -22.92
C ASN A 28 -10.94 -16.31 -22.40
N SER A 29 -12.10 -15.72 -22.09
CA SER A 29 -13.17 -16.46 -21.41
C SER A 29 -14.24 -17.03 -22.34
N ILE A 30 -14.48 -16.47 -23.51
CA ILE A 30 -15.66 -16.83 -24.32
C ILE A 30 -15.51 -18.25 -24.90
N ASP A 31 -16.46 -19.15 -24.59
CA ASP A 31 -16.52 -20.48 -25.17
C ASP A 31 -17.38 -20.50 -26.44
N ASN A 32 -16.78 -20.14 -27.57
CA ASN A 32 -17.44 -20.11 -28.87
C ASN A 32 -17.96 -21.48 -29.35
N LYS A 33 -17.57 -22.59 -28.71
CA LYS A 33 -17.98 -23.94 -29.12
C LYS A 33 -19.26 -24.39 -28.41
N ASN A 34 -19.32 -24.27 -27.08
CA ASN A 34 -20.44 -24.78 -26.29
C ASN A 34 -21.33 -23.68 -25.69
N GLY A 35 -20.91 -22.42 -25.76
CA GLY A 35 -21.53 -21.29 -25.09
C GLY A 35 -21.04 -21.09 -23.66
N GLY A 36 -21.35 -19.91 -23.10
CA GLY A 36 -20.90 -19.51 -21.78
C GLY A 36 -19.41 -19.13 -21.75
N TYR A 37 -18.81 -19.18 -20.56
CA TYR A 37 -17.50 -18.61 -20.31
C TYR A 37 -16.61 -19.52 -19.46
N TYR A 38 -15.34 -19.63 -19.85
CA TYR A 38 -14.26 -20.15 -19.01
C TYR A 38 -13.91 -19.13 -17.93
N THR A 39 -13.90 -19.60 -16.69
CA THR A 39 -13.52 -18.77 -15.54
C THR A 39 -12.22 -19.23 -14.92
N CYS A 40 -11.87 -20.51 -15.00
CA CYS A 40 -10.58 -21.03 -14.59
C CYS A 40 -9.47 -20.65 -15.59
N LEU A 41 -8.98 -19.43 -15.44
CA LEU A 41 -7.98 -18.80 -16.31
C LEU A 41 -6.67 -18.57 -15.55
N SER A 42 -5.56 -19.02 -16.13
CA SER A 42 -4.20 -18.86 -15.59
C SER A 42 -3.80 -17.39 -15.53
N TYR A 43 -2.64 -17.08 -14.97
CA TYR A 43 -2.13 -15.70 -14.94
C TYR A 43 -1.96 -15.08 -16.35
N ARG A 44 -1.84 -15.92 -17.40
CA ARG A 44 -1.73 -15.51 -18.82
C ARG A 44 -3.07 -15.49 -19.55
N GLY A 45 -4.15 -15.94 -18.93
CA GLY A 45 -5.46 -16.11 -19.57
C GLY A 45 -5.70 -17.49 -20.21
N GLU A 46 -4.81 -18.45 -20.01
CA GLU A 46 -5.02 -19.81 -20.54
C GLU A 46 -6.04 -20.57 -19.69
N VAL A 47 -6.93 -21.32 -20.33
CA VAL A 47 -7.91 -22.16 -19.65
C VAL A 47 -7.19 -23.34 -19.00
N TYR A 48 -7.20 -23.42 -17.66
CA TYR A 48 -6.60 -24.55 -16.93
C TYR A 48 -7.63 -25.58 -16.45
N ASP A 49 -8.92 -25.23 -16.47
CA ASP A 49 -10.06 -26.12 -16.19
C ASP A 49 -11.27 -25.64 -17.00
N THR A 50 -11.99 -26.57 -17.63
CA THR A 50 -13.11 -26.28 -18.53
C THR A 50 -14.48 -26.32 -17.84
N LEU A 51 -14.53 -26.62 -16.54
CA LEU A 51 -15.76 -26.56 -15.75
C LEU A 51 -16.36 -25.14 -15.75
N LYS A 52 -17.69 -25.08 -15.87
CA LYS A 52 -18.45 -23.82 -15.91
C LYS A 52 -19.12 -23.61 -14.55
N TYR A 53 -18.63 -22.62 -13.80
CA TYR A 53 -19.21 -22.21 -12.52
C TYR A 53 -20.40 -21.28 -12.77
N CYS A 54 -21.61 -21.80 -12.61
CA CYS A 54 -22.84 -21.19 -13.13
C CYS A 54 -23.14 -19.79 -12.58
N TRP A 55 -22.84 -19.55 -11.31
CA TRP A 55 -22.97 -18.22 -10.71
C TRP A 55 -22.06 -17.17 -11.36
N LEU A 56 -20.87 -17.55 -11.81
CA LEU A 56 -19.95 -16.66 -12.54
C LEU A 56 -20.44 -16.43 -13.97
N GLN A 57 -21.17 -17.39 -14.56
CA GLN A 57 -21.82 -17.20 -15.86
C GLN A 57 -22.85 -16.07 -15.78
N GLY A 58 -23.76 -16.14 -14.80
CA GLY A 58 -24.78 -15.11 -14.55
C GLY A 58 -24.17 -13.73 -14.30
N ARG A 59 -23.09 -13.69 -13.51
CA ARG A 59 -22.32 -12.47 -13.25
C ARG A 59 -21.71 -11.87 -14.50
N GLN A 60 -21.11 -12.68 -15.37
CA GLN A 60 -20.49 -12.19 -16.60
C GLN A 60 -21.52 -11.74 -17.63
N VAL A 61 -22.67 -12.43 -17.74
CA VAL A 61 -23.81 -11.95 -18.53
C VAL A 61 -24.26 -10.59 -18.05
N TRP A 62 -24.47 -10.43 -16.73
CA TRP A 62 -24.85 -9.14 -16.15
C TRP A 62 -23.81 -8.06 -16.47
N MET A 63 -22.52 -8.34 -16.27
CA MET A 63 -21.45 -7.35 -16.46
C MET A 63 -21.39 -6.86 -17.91
N LEU A 64 -21.43 -7.77 -18.89
CA LEU A 64 -21.38 -7.42 -20.31
C LEU A 64 -22.65 -6.67 -20.75
N ALA A 65 -23.83 -7.13 -20.33
CA ALA A 65 -25.08 -6.47 -20.64
C ALA A 65 -25.16 -5.07 -20.00
N LYS A 66 -24.68 -4.91 -18.76
CA LYS A 66 -24.64 -3.62 -18.05
C LYS A 66 -23.75 -2.61 -18.77
N LEU A 67 -22.55 -3.03 -19.20
CA LEU A 67 -21.65 -2.18 -19.97
C LEU A 67 -22.25 -1.80 -21.31
N TYR A 68 -22.85 -2.75 -22.02
CA TYR A 68 -23.56 -2.47 -23.28
C TYR A 68 -24.67 -1.43 -23.08
N ASN A 69 -25.47 -1.55 -22.02
CA ASN A 69 -26.60 -0.64 -21.75
C ASN A 69 -26.14 0.76 -21.31
N GLU A 70 -25.12 0.86 -20.46
CA GLU A 70 -24.79 2.11 -19.76
C GLU A 70 -23.54 2.83 -20.28
N THR A 71 -22.78 2.25 -21.22
CA THR A 71 -21.54 2.87 -21.73
C THR A 71 -21.46 2.87 -23.25
N LYS A 72 -21.12 4.02 -23.83
CA LYS A 72 -21.00 4.17 -25.29
C LYS A 72 -19.86 3.34 -25.90
N GLU A 73 -18.77 3.16 -25.15
CA GLU A 73 -17.58 2.43 -25.60
C GLU A 73 -17.85 0.93 -25.79
N TYR A 74 -18.63 0.34 -24.88
CA TYR A 74 -18.97 -1.08 -24.92
C TYR A 74 -20.33 -1.35 -25.60
N HIS A 75 -20.98 -0.33 -26.16
CA HIS A 75 -22.22 -0.46 -26.93
C HIS A 75 -21.93 -0.94 -28.36
N ASN A 76 -21.48 -2.19 -28.47
CA ASN A 76 -21.10 -2.81 -29.74
C ASN A 76 -21.55 -4.29 -29.80
N HIS A 77 -21.52 -4.86 -31.00
CA HIS A 77 -21.97 -6.23 -31.25
C HIS A 77 -21.13 -7.28 -30.53
N ASP A 78 -19.82 -7.10 -30.40
CA ASP A 78 -18.95 -8.10 -29.75
C ASP A 78 -19.36 -8.32 -28.29
N ILE A 79 -19.61 -7.22 -27.55
CA ILE A 79 -20.06 -7.29 -26.15
C ILE A 79 -21.47 -7.88 -26.06
N LEU A 80 -22.39 -7.44 -26.92
CA LEU A 80 -23.77 -7.92 -26.91
C LEU A 80 -23.87 -9.41 -27.24
N ASP A 81 -23.17 -9.86 -28.28
CA ASP A 81 -23.19 -11.26 -28.74
C ASP A 81 -22.59 -12.18 -27.67
N ALA A 82 -21.51 -11.74 -27.01
CA ALA A 82 -20.94 -12.45 -25.87
C ALA A 82 -21.92 -12.53 -24.69
N ALA A 83 -22.68 -11.46 -24.39
CA ALA A 83 -23.71 -11.47 -23.35
C ALA A 83 -24.88 -12.39 -23.69
N ILE A 84 -25.36 -12.35 -24.95
CA ILE A 84 -26.43 -13.22 -25.45
C ILE A 84 -26.02 -14.68 -25.35
N GLN A 85 -24.82 -15.03 -25.83
CA GLN A 85 -24.31 -16.40 -25.77
C GLN A 85 -24.28 -16.96 -24.35
N GLY A 86 -23.88 -16.16 -23.36
CA GLY A 86 -23.95 -16.54 -21.96
C GLY A 86 -25.38 -16.67 -21.44
N GLY A 87 -26.28 -15.76 -21.82
CA GLY A 87 -27.69 -15.83 -21.46
C GLY A 87 -28.39 -17.09 -21.99
N GLU A 88 -28.13 -17.47 -23.24
CA GLU A 88 -28.62 -18.73 -23.81
C GLU A 88 -28.04 -19.94 -23.08
N PHE A 89 -26.77 -19.89 -22.69
CA PHE A 89 -26.14 -20.95 -21.90
C PHE A 89 -26.83 -21.12 -20.53
N LEU A 90 -27.15 -20.01 -19.85
CA LEU A 90 -27.90 -20.03 -18.60
C LEU A 90 -29.27 -20.72 -18.77
N LEU A 91 -30.06 -20.25 -19.75
CA LEU A 91 -31.39 -20.79 -20.02
C LEU A 91 -31.37 -22.29 -20.35
N LYS A 92 -30.32 -22.74 -21.07
CA LYS A 92 -30.25 -24.10 -21.58
C LYS A 92 -29.70 -25.13 -20.60
N TYR A 93 -28.68 -24.77 -19.80
CA TYR A 93 -27.90 -25.77 -19.05
C TYR A 93 -27.86 -25.55 -17.54
N VAL A 94 -28.14 -24.34 -17.06
CA VAL A 94 -27.90 -24.01 -15.64
C VAL A 94 -29.09 -24.38 -14.75
N LYS A 95 -30.32 -24.24 -15.25
CA LYS A 95 -31.53 -24.61 -14.51
C LYS A 95 -31.70 -26.14 -14.49
N VAL A 96 -31.99 -26.69 -13.31
CA VAL A 96 -32.36 -28.10 -13.15
C VAL A 96 -33.65 -28.33 -13.94
N LYS A 97 -33.72 -29.45 -14.66
CA LYS A 97 -34.86 -29.74 -15.52
C LYS A 97 -36.13 -29.84 -14.65
N ASP A 98 -37.19 -29.13 -15.07
CA ASP A 98 -38.50 -29.10 -14.42
C ASP A 98 -38.50 -28.54 -12.97
N GLU A 99 -37.41 -27.90 -12.54
CA GLU A 99 -37.26 -27.25 -11.24
C GLU A 99 -36.73 -25.81 -11.41
N LEU A 100 -36.82 -25.00 -10.35
CA LEU A 100 -36.23 -23.65 -10.30
C LEU A 100 -34.85 -23.62 -9.65
N ARG A 101 -34.32 -24.78 -9.27
CA ARG A 101 -32.96 -24.91 -8.74
C ARG A 101 -31.95 -24.76 -9.87
N CYS A 102 -30.78 -24.21 -9.56
CA CYS A 102 -29.67 -24.15 -10.51
C CYS A 102 -28.50 -25.05 -10.08
N TYR A 103 -27.86 -25.68 -11.07
CA TYR A 103 -26.58 -26.34 -10.86
C TYR A 103 -25.52 -25.29 -10.53
N PHE A 104 -24.65 -25.56 -9.56
CA PHE A 104 -23.53 -24.70 -9.22
C PHE A 104 -22.36 -24.88 -10.20
N ILE A 105 -22.14 -26.12 -10.65
CA ILE A 105 -21.11 -26.47 -11.64
C ILE A 105 -21.73 -27.36 -12.70
N VAL A 106 -21.44 -27.04 -13.96
CA VAL A 106 -21.66 -27.92 -15.11
C VAL A 106 -20.33 -28.16 -15.84
N THR A 107 -20.25 -29.23 -16.62
CA THR A 107 -19.13 -29.48 -17.53
C THR A 107 -19.09 -28.43 -18.64
N GLU A 108 -18.01 -28.42 -19.41
CA GLU A 108 -17.84 -27.54 -20.58
C GLU A 108 -19.06 -27.56 -21.52
N ASP A 109 -19.62 -28.75 -21.76
CA ASP A 109 -20.79 -29.01 -22.60
C ASP A 109 -22.15 -28.94 -21.86
N GLY A 110 -22.16 -28.46 -20.61
CA GLY A 110 -23.39 -28.17 -19.87
C GLY A 110 -24.00 -29.35 -19.10
N LYS A 111 -23.27 -30.45 -18.88
CA LYS A 111 -23.77 -31.57 -18.04
C LYS A 111 -23.60 -31.25 -16.55
N PRO A 112 -24.58 -31.57 -15.70
CA PRO A 112 -24.53 -31.21 -14.29
C PRO A 112 -23.43 -31.96 -13.52
N VAL A 113 -22.68 -31.22 -12.71
CA VAL A 113 -21.59 -31.76 -11.86
C VAL A 113 -21.89 -31.57 -10.38
N LYS A 114 -22.35 -30.38 -9.97
CA LYS A 114 -22.57 -30.06 -8.56
C LYS A 114 -23.79 -29.17 -8.37
N LEU A 115 -24.60 -29.48 -7.37
CA LEU A 115 -25.68 -28.63 -6.87
C LEU A 115 -25.28 -28.12 -5.48
N GLN A 116 -25.38 -26.80 -5.26
CA GLN A 116 -25.04 -26.18 -3.99
C GLN A 116 -26.31 -25.80 -3.25
N ARG A 117 -26.41 -26.12 -1.95
CA ARG A 117 -27.58 -25.82 -1.10
C ARG A 117 -27.65 -24.35 -0.66
N LYS A 118 -27.44 -23.43 -1.61
CA LYS A 118 -27.45 -21.98 -1.43
C LYS A 118 -28.11 -21.34 -2.67
N PRO A 119 -28.79 -20.18 -2.54
CA PRO A 119 -29.54 -19.59 -3.64
C PRO A 119 -28.70 -18.71 -4.59
N TYR A 120 -27.37 -18.66 -4.42
CA TYR A 120 -26.55 -17.67 -5.12
C TYR A 120 -26.50 -17.83 -6.64
N THR A 121 -26.57 -19.07 -7.15
CA THR A 121 -26.55 -19.26 -8.61
C THR A 121 -27.82 -18.69 -9.23
N GLU A 122 -28.95 -18.93 -8.56
CA GLU A 122 -30.26 -18.41 -8.91
C GLU A 122 -30.29 -16.88 -8.84
N CYS A 123 -29.66 -16.27 -7.83
CA CYS A 123 -29.50 -14.81 -7.76
C CYS A 123 -28.81 -14.23 -9.00
N PHE A 124 -27.67 -14.81 -9.40
CA PHE A 124 -26.89 -14.32 -10.54
C PHE A 124 -27.51 -14.69 -11.88
N TYR A 125 -28.28 -15.78 -11.95
CA TYR A 125 -29.14 -16.11 -13.08
C TYR A 125 -30.19 -15.01 -13.30
N THR A 126 -30.92 -14.60 -12.25
CA THR A 126 -31.93 -13.54 -12.33
C THR A 126 -31.35 -12.21 -12.79
N ILE A 127 -30.27 -11.72 -12.16
CA ILE A 127 -29.73 -10.41 -12.53
C ILE A 127 -29.09 -10.41 -13.92
N GLY A 128 -28.45 -11.52 -14.33
CA GLY A 128 -27.91 -11.66 -15.68
C GLY A 128 -28.99 -11.56 -16.75
N LEU A 129 -30.09 -12.31 -16.58
CA LEU A 129 -31.17 -12.33 -17.56
C LEU A 129 -31.96 -11.01 -17.61
N ILE A 130 -32.25 -10.37 -16.47
CA ILE A 130 -32.99 -9.09 -16.51
C ILE A 130 -32.17 -7.96 -17.14
N GLU A 131 -30.85 -7.95 -16.95
CA GLU A 131 -29.99 -6.97 -17.61
C GLU A 131 -29.84 -7.26 -19.12
N LEU A 132 -29.80 -8.53 -19.50
CA LEU A 132 -29.80 -8.95 -20.90
C LEU A 132 -31.13 -8.66 -21.60
N TYR A 133 -32.25 -8.75 -20.89
CA TYR A 133 -33.55 -8.27 -21.38
C TYR A 133 -33.47 -6.78 -21.75
N ARG A 134 -32.91 -5.93 -20.89
CA ARG A 134 -32.74 -4.50 -21.19
C ARG A 134 -31.89 -4.25 -22.43
N ALA A 135 -30.88 -5.08 -22.66
CA ALA A 135 -30.00 -4.97 -23.82
C ALA A 135 -30.64 -5.44 -25.14
N THR A 136 -31.60 -6.37 -25.08
CA THR A 136 -32.13 -7.07 -26.27
C THR A 136 -33.62 -6.87 -26.54
N SER A 137 -34.37 -6.40 -25.55
CA SER A 137 -35.83 -6.38 -25.50
C SER A 137 -36.48 -7.76 -25.73
N ASN A 138 -35.73 -8.86 -25.53
CA ASN A 138 -36.26 -10.21 -25.72
C ASN A 138 -36.96 -10.70 -24.44
N ILE A 139 -38.29 -10.71 -24.48
CA ILE A 139 -39.17 -10.98 -23.34
C ILE A 139 -38.89 -12.33 -22.64
N LYS A 140 -38.31 -13.32 -23.34
CA LYS A 140 -37.99 -14.62 -22.73
C LYS A 140 -37.06 -14.50 -21.52
N TYR A 141 -36.16 -13.51 -21.54
CA TYR A 141 -35.21 -13.28 -20.46
C TYR A 141 -35.89 -12.66 -19.24
N GLU A 142 -36.79 -11.70 -19.44
CA GLU A 142 -37.57 -11.09 -18.35
C GLU A 142 -38.48 -12.13 -17.67
N VAL A 143 -39.18 -12.95 -18.46
CA VAL A 143 -40.06 -14.02 -17.95
C VAL A 143 -39.28 -15.02 -17.10
N ALA A 144 -38.12 -15.48 -17.60
CA ALA A 144 -37.27 -16.41 -16.85
C ALA A 144 -36.67 -15.78 -15.58
N ALA A 145 -36.32 -14.49 -15.62
CA ALA A 145 -35.83 -13.76 -14.46
C ALA A 145 -36.92 -13.56 -13.40
N GLU A 146 -38.15 -13.23 -13.81
CA GLU A 146 -39.28 -13.03 -12.89
C GLU A 146 -39.72 -14.32 -12.20
N GLU A 147 -39.80 -15.43 -12.95
CA GLU A 147 -40.08 -16.76 -12.40
C GLU A 147 -39.06 -17.13 -11.30
N MET A 148 -37.78 -16.92 -11.58
CA MET A 148 -36.70 -17.18 -10.61
C MET A 148 -36.76 -16.23 -9.41
N LEU A 149 -37.06 -14.93 -9.62
CA LEU A 149 -37.17 -13.95 -8.54
C LEU A 149 -38.27 -14.34 -7.53
N GLN A 150 -39.43 -14.77 -8.01
CA GLN A 150 -40.52 -15.19 -7.13
C GLN A 150 -40.09 -16.37 -6.24
N GLN A 151 -39.37 -17.32 -6.82
CA GLN A 151 -38.85 -18.46 -6.07
C GLN A 151 -37.75 -18.06 -5.07
N LEU A 152 -36.87 -17.12 -5.44
CA LEU A 152 -35.85 -16.57 -4.55
C LEU A 152 -36.47 -15.84 -3.34
N ILE A 153 -37.52 -15.05 -3.57
CA ILE A 153 -38.27 -14.40 -2.49
C ILE A 153 -38.84 -15.45 -1.54
N HIS A 154 -39.42 -16.53 -2.08
CA HIS A 154 -39.91 -17.63 -1.26
C HIS A 154 -38.79 -18.29 -0.44
N TRP A 155 -37.67 -18.65 -1.07
CA TRP A 155 -36.57 -19.32 -0.38
C TRP A 155 -35.86 -18.46 0.67
N ILE A 156 -35.75 -17.15 0.44
CA ILE A 156 -35.03 -16.26 1.35
C ILE A 156 -35.92 -15.77 2.49
N CYS A 157 -37.20 -15.49 2.21
CA CYS A 157 -38.10 -14.84 3.15
C CYS A 157 -39.09 -15.80 3.83
N VAL A 158 -39.37 -16.97 3.26
CA VAL A 158 -40.45 -17.86 3.71
C VAL A 158 -39.95 -19.23 4.13
N ASP A 159 -39.34 -19.99 3.21
CA ASP A 159 -38.91 -21.38 3.46
C ASP A 159 -37.74 -21.78 2.56
N ASP A 160 -36.60 -22.11 3.16
CA ASP A 160 -35.38 -22.52 2.46
C ASP A 160 -35.26 -24.04 2.23
N SER A 161 -36.27 -24.82 2.63
CA SER A 161 -36.29 -26.28 2.49
C SER A 161 -36.05 -26.75 1.05
N GLY A 162 -36.57 -26.00 0.07
CA GLY A 162 -36.37 -26.24 -1.35
C GLY A 162 -34.92 -26.11 -1.83
N LEU A 163 -34.02 -25.49 -1.04
CA LEU A 163 -32.58 -25.50 -1.30
C LEU A 163 -31.90 -26.82 -0.90
N GLY A 164 -32.63 -27.75 -0.27
CA GLY A 164 -32.13 -29.03 0.21
C GLY A 164 -31.47 -28.97 1.58
N MET A 165 -31.88 -28.01 2.43
CA MET A 165 -31.41 -27.86 3.81
C MET A 165 -32.51 -28.29 4.80
N PRO A 166 -32.66 -29.60 5.09
CA PRO A 166 -33.63 -30.03 6.10
C PRO A 166 -33.23 -29.48 7.46
N ALA A 167 -34.20 -28.91 8.18
CA ALA A 167 -34.00 -28.44 9.55
C ALA A 167 -33.60 -29.63 10.45
N LEU A 168 -32.34 -29.63 10.89
CA LEU A 168 -31.83 -30.61 11.85
C LEU A 168 -32.19 -30.16 13.26
N SER A 169 -32.49 -31.11 14.15
CA SER A 169 -32.95 -30.82 15.52
C SER A 169 -31.99 -29.99 16.37
N GLY A 170 -30.69 -29.97 16.02
CA GLY A 170 -29.66 -29.15 16.67
C GLY A 170 -29.31 -27.84 15.95
N ALA A 171 -29.91 -27.56 14.79
CA ALA A 171 -29.63 -26.34 14.04
C ALA A 171 -30.45 -25.18 14.62
N LEU A 172 -29.78 -24.08 14.95
CA LEU A 172 -30.47 -22.85 15.32
C LEU A 172 -31.03 -22.17 14.06
N PRO A 173 -32.22 -21.54 14.14
CA PRO A 173 -32.76 -20.74 13.04
C PRO A 173 -31.93 -19.45 12.89
N THR A 174 -30.89 -19.53 12.08
CA THR A 174 -29.95 -18.43 11.79
C THR A 174 -30.05 -18.00 10.34
N ARG A 175 -29.93 -16.71 10.09
CA ARG A 175 -29.82 -16.13 8.75
C ARG A 175 -28.42 -15.61 8.50
N GLN A 176 -27.85 -15.95 7.35
CA GLN A 176 -26.56 -15.42 6.89
C GLN A 176 -26.78 -14.05 6.22
N LEU A 177 -25.91 -13.06 6.51
CA LEU A 177 -25.99 -11.69 6.01
C LEU A 177 -26.08 -11.60 4.49
N GLY A 178 -25.36 -12.49 3.79
CA GLY A 178 -25.40 -12.56 2.33
C GLY A 178 -26.79 -12.82 1.72
N TYR A 179 -27.76 -13.37 2.46
CA TYR A 179 -29.09 -13.68 1.92
C TYR A 179 -29.92 -12.40 1.73
N PRO A 180 -30.18 -11.58 2.76
CA PRO A 180 -30.90 -10.33 2.58
C PRO A 180 -30.10 -9.30 1.76
N MET A 181 -28.76 -9.30 1.81
CA MET A 181 -27.93 -8.50 0.90
C MET A 181 -28.21 -8.82 -0.57
N MET A 182 -28.16 -10.11 -0.93
CA MET A 182 -28.38 -10.52 -2.31
C MET A 182 -29.82 -10.25 -2.75
N LEU A 183 -30.82 -10.44 -1.88
CA LEU A 183 -32.20 -10.09 -2.21
C LEU A 183 -32.36 -8.59 -2.50
N LEU A 184 -31.79 -7.71 -1.67
CA LEU A 184 -31.81 -6.26 -1.89
C LEU A 184 -31.16 -5.88 -3.24
N ASN A 185 -30.02 -6.50 -3.56
CA ASN A 185 -29.33 -6.29 -4.83
C ASN A 185 -30.17 -6.76 -6.02
N ILE A 186 -30.76 -7.96 -5.95
CA ILE A 186 -31.57 -8.50 -7.04
C ILE A 186 -32.82 -7.65 -7.25
N LEU A 187 -33.49 -7.21 -6.19
CA LEU A 187 -34.66 -6.33 -6.32
C LEU A 187 -34.28 -5.00 -6.96
N THR A 188 -33.14 -4.43 -6.56
CA THR A 188 -32.58 -3.21 -7.16
C THR A 188 -32.32 -3.40 -8.65
N GLU A 189 -31.59 -4.46 -9.02
CA GLU A 189 -31.28 -4.76 -10.42
C GLU A 189 -32.50 -5.20 -11.23
N PHE A 190 -33.49 -5.86 -10.63
CA PHE A 190 -34.68 -6.32 -11.33
C PHE A 190 -35.64 -5.18 -11.64
N CYS A 191 -35.90 -4.31 -10.65
CA CYS A 191 -36.81 -3.18 -10.82
C CYS A 191 -36.17 -2.03 -11.62
N GLY A 192 -34.85 -1.85 -11.51
CA GLY A 192 -34.17 -0.68 -12.08
C GLY A 192 -34.83 0.61 -11.61
N ASN A 193 -35.15 1.49 -12.56
CA ASN A 193 -35.84 2.77 -12.31
C ASN A 193 -37.37 2.69 -12.48
N GLU A 194 -37.95 1.49 -12.63
CA GLU A 194 -39.38 1.29 -12.85
C GLU A 194 -40.16 1.38 -11.53
N ALA A 195 -40.86 2.49 -11.32
CA ALA A 195 -41.59 2.77 -10.08
C ALA A 195 -42.67 1.70 -9.77
N GLU A 196 -43.37 1.21 -10.79
CA GLU A 196 -44.42 0.18 -10.62
C GLU A 196 -43.84 -1.16 -10.11
N LYS A 197 -42.72 -1.61 -10.67
CA LYS A 197 -42.02 -2.81 -10.19
C LYS A 197 -41.50 -2.61 -8.77
N ARG A 198 -40.95 -1.43 -8.45
CA ARG A 198 -40.51 -1.12 -7.08
C ARG A 198 -41.65 -1.14 -6.07
N GLU A 199 -42.82 -0.63 -6.45
CA GLU A 199 -44.02 -0.68 -5.59
C GLU A 199 -44.49 -2.12 -5.39
N LYS A 200 -44.51 -2.94 -6.45
CA LYS A 200 -44.86 -4.37 -6.39
C LYS A 200 -44.01 -5.15 -5.38
N TYR A 201 -42.73 -4.81 -5.25
CA TYR A 201 -41.79 -5.50 -4.35
C TYR A 201 -41.40 -4.68 -3.11
N SER A 202 -42.19 -3.66 -2.75
CA SER A 202 -41.88 -2.73 -1.65
C SER A 202 -41.70 -3.42 -0.30
N GLU A 203 -42.52 -4.42 0.01
CA GLU A 203 -42.41 -5.24 1.22
C GLU A 203 -41.11 -6.04 1.26
N GLN A 204 -40.65 -6.58 0.13
CA GLN A 204 -39.40 -7.34 0.06
C GLN A 204 -38.18 -6.42 0.17
N PHE A 205 -38.24 -5.18 -0.37
CA PHE A 205 -37.22 -4.16 -0.11
C PHE A 205 -37.13 -3.85 1.39
N LYS A 206 -38.27 -3.59 2.03
CA LYS A 206 -38.35 -3.30 3.47
C LYS A 206 -37.82 -4.47 4.30
N TRP A 207 -38.26 -5.69 4.00
CA TRP A 207 -37.79 -6.90 4.66
C TRP A 207 -36.28 -7.05 4.54
N SER A 208 -35.71 -6.81 3.36
CA SER A 208 -34.26 -6.95 3.14
C SER A 208 -33.47 -5.95 3.96
N VAL A 209 -33.91 -4.69 4.02
CA VAL A 209 -33.29 -3.65 4.85
C VAL A 209 -33.36 -4.05 6.33
N GLU A 210 -34.54 -4.40 6.84
CA GLU A 210 -34.71 -4.80 8.24
C GLU A 210 -33.89 -6.04 8.59
N ALA A 211 -33.82 -7.02 7.69
CA ALA A 211 -33.03 -8.24 7.87
C ALA A 211 -31.53 -7.94 7.90
N ILE A 212 -31.00 -7.05 7.05
CA ILE A 212 -29.59 -6.62 7.10
C ILE A 212 -29.29 -5.92 8.42
N LEU A 213 -30.15 -4.99 8.86
CA LEU A 213 -29.93 -4.22 10.09
C LEU A 213 -29.88 -5.09 11.36
N LYS A 214 -30.51 -6.27 11.36
CA LYS A 214 -30.42 -7.24 12.48
C LYS A 214 -29.02 -7.80 12.71
N HIS A 215 -28.11 -7.64 11.75
CA HIS A 215 -26.72 -8.11 11.87
C HIS A 215 -25.81 -7.15 12.66
N ASP A 216 -26.29 -5.95 13.02
CA ASP A 216 -25.54 -4.99 13.83
C ASP A 216 -25.81 -5.19 15.34
N ASP A 217 -24.75 -5.44 16.13
CA ASP A 217 -24.82 -5.50 17.61
C ASP A 217 -24.50 -4.15 18.29
N GLY A 218 -24.20 -3.11 17.49
CA GLY A 218 -23.73 -1.79 17.90
C GLY A 218 -22.20 -1.63 17.89
N ARG A 219 -21.44 -2.72 17.75
CA ARG A 219 -19.97 -2.77 17.72
C ARG A 219 -19.40 -3.55 16.54
N TRP A 220 -20.07 -4.59 16.09
CA TRP A 220 -19.67 -5.49 15.02
C TRP A 220 -20.85 -5.74 14.09
N ILE A 221 -20.53 -6.07 12.84
CA ILE A 221 -21.49 -6.63 11.90
C ILE A 221 -21.22 -8.13 11.83
N HIS A 222 -22.19 -8.91 12.28
CA HIS A 222 -22.09 -10.35 12.36
C HIS A 222 -22.55 -11.00 11.05
N GLU A 223 -21.86 -12.05 10.61
CA GLU A 223 -22.25 -12.77 9.39
C GLU A 223 -23.54 -13.59 9.59
N TYR A 224 -23.83 -14.01 10.83
CA TYR A 224 -25.03 -14.80 11.18
C TYR A 224 -25.82 -14.13 12.29
N ALA A 225 -27.13 -13.96 12.08
CA ALA A 225 -28.08 -13.47 13.08
C ALA A 225 -29.21 -14.50 13.32
N LEU A 226 -29.74 -14.56 14.54
CA LEU A 226 -30.90 -15.40 14.86
C LEU A 226 -32.18 -14.76 14.31
N GLU A 227 -33.12 -15.56 13.84
CA GLU A 227 -34.41 -15.04 13.35
C GLU A 227 -35.21 -14.32 14.45
N SER A 228 -35.08 -14.80 15.69
CA SER A 228 -35.66 -14.21 16.90
C SER A 228 -35.01 -12.88 17.32
N GLY A 229 -33.89 -12.50 16.70
CA GLY A 229 -33.03 -11.41 17.15
C GLY A 229 -31.87 -11.91 18.03
N GLY A 230 -30.75 -11.19 17.98
CA GLY A 230 -29.49 -11.60 18.60
C GLY A 230 -28.63 -12.49 17.71
N PHE A 231 -27.60 -13.11 18.29
CA PHE A 231 -26.58 -13.85 17.56
C PHE A 231 -26.40 -15.24 18.16
N PRO A 232 -26.14 -16.29 17.35
CA PRO A 232 -25.88 -17.63 17.88
C PRO A 232 -24.58 -17.65 18.69
N GLU A 233 -24.48 -18.53 19.69
CA GLU A 233 -23.23 -18.70 20.43
C GLU A 233 -22.15 -19.41 19.59
N GLY A 234 -20.89 -19.34 20.04
CA GLY A 234 -19.77 -20.03 19.40
C GLY A 234 -19.23 -19.32 18.15
N CYS A 235 -18.40 -20.03 17.37
CA CYS A 235 -17.68 -19.44 16.24
C CYS A 235 -18.62 -18.91 15.15
N GLN A 236 -19.78 -19.53 14.96
CA GLN A 236 -20.73 -19.12 13.93
C GLN A 236 -21.26 -17.70 14.17
N GLY A 237 -21.71 -17.39 15.38
CA GLY A 237 -22.24 -16.05 15.67
C GLY A 237 -21.17 -15.01 15.96
N ARG A 238 -19.90 -15.40 16.14
CA ARG A 238 -18.79 -14.44 16.22
C ARG A 238 -18.12 -14.17 14.87
N LEU A 239 -18.52 -14.85 13.80
CA LEU A 239 -17.93 -14.62 12.48
C LEU A 239 -18.33 -13.23 11.96
N SER A 240 -17.35 -12.44 11.55
CA SER A 240 -17.54 -11.20 10.81
C SER A 240 -16.75 -11.24 9.50
N ILE A 241 -17.36 -10.72 8.44
CA ILE A 241 -16.75 -10.59 7.11
C ILE A 241 -16.77 -9.10 6.76
N PRO A 242 -15.68 -8.35 6.97
CA PRO A 242 -15.65 -6.91 6.73
C PRO A 242 -16.14 -6.53 5.33
N GLY A 243 -15.75 -7.29 4.31
CA GLY A 243 -16.19 -7.08 2.94
C GLY A 243 -17.69 -7.20 2.73
N HIS A 244 -18.35 -8.19 3.35
CA HIS A 244 -19.82 -8.30 3.27
C HIS A 244 -20.50 -7.12 3.97
N ALA A 245 -19.99 -6.72 5.14
CA ALA A 245 -20.56 -5.59 5.88
C ALA A 245 -20.47 -4.29 5.06
N ILE A 246 -19.32 -4.04 4.42
CA ILE A 246 -19.10 -2.87 3.56
C ILE A 246 -19.97 -2.94 2.30
N GLU A 247 -20.09 -4.12 1.68
CA GLU A 247 -20.97 -4.33 0.52
C GLU A 247 -22.45 -4.11 0.86
N ALA A 248 -22.90 -4.64 1.99
CA ALA A 248 -24.23 -4.38 2.53
C ALA A 248 -24.44 -2.88 2.77
N GLY A 249 -23.42 -2.20 3.29
CA GLY A 249 -23.43 -0.77 3.55
C GLY A 249 -23.72 0.05 2.30
N TRP A 250 -23.06 -0.22 1.18
CA TRP A 250 -23.32 0.55 -0.03
C TRP A 250 -24.64 0.15 -0.74
N PHE A 251 -25.12 -1.09 -0.58
CA PHE A 251 -26.49 -1.45 -1.00
C PHE A 251 -27.56 -0.71 -0.19
N LEU A 252 -27.42 -0.66 1.14
CA LEU A 252 -28.32 0.11 2.01
C LEU A 252 -28.28 1.59 1.67
N LEU A 253 -27.08 2.14 1.41
CA LEU A 253 -26.92 3.53 1.01
C LEU A 253 -27.60 3.83 -0.33
N GLN A 254 -27.50 2.93 -1.31
CA GLN A 254 -28.20 3.08 -2.58
C GLN A 254 -29.71 3.15 -2.38
N GLU A 255 -30.27 2.22 -1.60
CA GLU A 255 -31.71 2.19 -1.31
C GLU A 255 -32.17 3.42 -0.51
N ALA A 256 -31.37 3.86 0.47
CA ALA A 256 -31.62 5.07 1.24
C ALA A 256 -31.70 6.31 0.35
N LEU A 257 -30.76 6.46 -0.59
CA LEU A 257 -30.74 7.57 -1.55
C LEU A 257 -31.93 7.52 -2.51
N THR A 258 -32.35 6.32 -2.95
CA THR A 258 -33.54 6.17 -3.80
C THR A 258 -34.82 6.58 -3.08
N LYS A 259 -34.94 6.28 -1.77
CA LYS A 259 -36.13 6.64 -0.97
C LYS A 259 -36.06 8.02 -0.32
N GLY A 260 -34.89 8.65 -0.29
CA GLY A 260 -34.65 9.84 0.53
C GLY A 260 -34.68 9.57 2.04
N ASP A 261 -34.35 8.34 2.47
CA ASP A 261 -34.36 7.92 3.87
C ASP A 261 -33.03 8.29 4.55
N VAL A 262 -33.03 9.43 5.25
CA VAL A 262 -31.84 9.97 5.92
C VAL A 262 -31.40 9.11 7.11
N GLU A 263 -32.32 8.42 7.78
CA GLU A 263 -31.98 7.56 8.92
C GLU A 263 -31.25 6.30 8.42
N LEU A 264 -31.78 5.67 7.38
CA LEU A 264 -31.12 4.53 6.75
C LEU A 264 -29.78 4.92 6.15
N GLN A 265 -29.68 6.11 5.56
CA GLN A 265 -28.43 6.66 5.03
C GLN A 265 -27.36 6.76 6.12
N ASP A 266 -27.69 7.29 7.30
CA ASP A 266 -26.73 7.42 8.41
C ASP A 266 -26.29 6.04 8.93
N LYS A 267 -27.22 5.10 9.08
CA LYS A 267 -26.92 3.71 9.49
C LYS A 267 -26.00 3.02 8.48
N ALA A 268 -26.33 3.09 7.19
CA ALA A 268 -25.52 2.52 6.12
C ALA A 268 -24.06 3.04 6.17
N ILE A 269 -23.91 4.36 6.26
CA ILE A 269 -22.61 5.03 6.25
C ILE A 269 -21.80 4.74 7.53
N ARG A 270 -22.40 4.93 8.71
CA ARG A 270 -21.66 4.83 9.98
C ARG A 270 -21.48 3.40 10.46
N GLN A 271 -22.51 2.58 10.35
CA GLN A 271 -22.54 1.24 10.96
C GLN A 271 -22.00 0.18 10.01
N PHE A 272 -22.31 0.25 8.71
CA PHE A 272 -21.96 -0.78 7.74
C PHE A 272 -20.74 -0.42 6.86
N ILE A 273 -20.47 0.87 6.62
CA ILE A 273 -19.25 1.27 5.88
C ILE A 273 -18.12 1.63 6.85
N LYS A 274 -18.28 2.67 7.66
CA LYS A 274 -17.20 3.21 8.50
C LYS A 274 -16.71 2.20 9.55
N ARG A 275 -17.60 1.62 10.35
CA ARG A 275 -17.19 0.73 11.45
C ARG A 275 -16.44 -0.52 10.96
N PRO A 276 -16.90 -1.26 9.93
CA PRO A 276 -16.15 -2.40 9.39
C PRO A 276 -14.85 -2.01 8.71
N SER A 277 -14.74 -0.77 8.22
CA SER A 277 -13.49 -0.23 7.72
C SER A 277 -12.43 -0.14 8.83
N GLU A 278 -12.83 0.35 10.01
CA GLU A 278 -11.92 0.58 11.14
C GLU A 278 -11.39 -0.72 11.77
N TYR A 279 -12.23 -1.76 11.87
CA TYR A 279 -11.82 -3.05 12.42
C TYR A 279 -11.30 -4.04 11.36
N GLY A 280 -11.70 -3.87 10.10
CA GLY A 280 -11.37 -4.79 9.00
C GLY A 280 -10.00 -4.55 8.37
N TRP A 281 -9.49 -3.32 8.46
CA TRP A 281 -8.21 -2.93 7.85
C TRP A 281 -7.00 -3.42 8.66
N ASP A 282 -6.08 -4.12 7.99
CA ASP A 282 -4.82 -4.56 8.58
C ASP A 282 -3.85 -3.38 8.68
N LYS A 283 -3.63 -2.90 9.90
CA LYS A 283 -2.76 -1.73 10.16
C LYS A 283 -1.28 -2.03 9.99
N GLU A 284 -0.89 -3.31 9.96
CA GLU A 284 0.51 -3.72 9.83
C GLU A 284 0.93 -3.79 8.36
N HIS A 285 0.10 -4.41 7.52
CA HIS A 285 0.43 -4.67 6.11
C HIS A 285 -0.46 -3.93 5.09
N GLY A 286 -1.44 -3.16 5.55
CA GLY A 286 -2.48 -2.59 4.68
C GLY A 286 -3.45 -3.65 4.14
N GLY A 287 -4.54 -3.20 3.52
CA GLY A 287 -5.58 -4.07 2.97
C GLY A 287 -6.49 -4.69 4.02
N PHE A 288 -7.62 -5.22 3.58
CA PHE A 288 -8.65 -5.82 4.45
C PHE A 288 -8.39 -7.29 4.76
N PHE A 289 -8.56 -7.67 6.03
CA PHE A 289 -8.72 -9.07 6.41
C PHE A 289 -9.96 -9.68 5.76
N TYR A 290 -9.90 -10.97 5.45
CA TYR A 290 -11.03 -11.68 4.85
C TYR A 290 -12.08 -12.04 5.92
N TYR A 291 -11.66 -12.67 7.01
CA TYR A 291 -12.54 -13.08 8.11
C TYR A 291 -12.02 -12.53 9.44
N LEU A 292 -12.94 -12.21 10.35
CA LEU A 292 -12.65 -11.79 11.72
C LEU A 292 -13.57 -12.50 12.72
N ASP A 293 -13.12 -12.58 13.97
CA ASP A 293 -13.90 -13.07 15.10
C ASP A 293 -14.24 -11.86 15.98
N CYS A 294 -15.52 -11.62 16.24
CA CYS A 294 -16.02 -10.50 17.06
C CYS A 294 -15.61 -10.60 18.54
N GLY A 295 -15.09 -11.75 18.98
CA GLY A 295 -14.64 -12.03 20.34
C GLY A 295 -13.28 -11.40 20.66
N ILE A 296 -13.09 -11.02 21.92
CA ILE A 296 -11.81 -10.48 22.39
C ILE A 296 -10.77 -11.62 22.42
N ASN A 297 -9.76 -11.54 21.55
CA ASN A 297 -8.58 -12.42 21.46
C ASN A 297 -8.79 -13.84 20.88
N TRP A 298 -9.79 -14.05 20.02
CA TRP A 298 -9.97 -15.34 19.31
C TRP A 298 -9.65 -15.19 17.82
N PHE A 299 -9.22 -16.29 17.19
CA PHE A 299 -8.99 -16.34 15.74
C PHE A 299 -10.21 -16.92 15.02
N PRO A 300 -10.53 -16.44 13.80
CA PRO A 300 -11.54 -17.07 12.95
C PRO A 300 -11.18 -18.52 12.64
N THR A 301 -12.19 -19.35 12.37
CA THR A 301 -11.99 -20.78 12.04
C THR A 301 -11.48 -21.01 10.63
N GLN A 302 -11.64 -20.03 9.74
CA GLN A 302 -11.22 -20.07 8.35
C GLN A 302 -9.70 -19.92 8.26
N LEU A 303 -9.02 -20.82 7.56
CA LEU A 303 -7.56 -20.80 7.47
C LEU A 303 -7.05 -19.58 6.70
N GLU A 304 -7.83 -19.13 5.74
CA GLU A 304 -7.59 -17.99 4.87
C GLU A 304 -8.01 -16.64 5.49
N TRP A 305 -8.32 -16.59 6.78
CA TRP A 305 -8.88 -15.40 7.44
C TRP A 305 -8.05 -14.13 7.26
N ASN A 306 -6.72 -14.26 7.23
CA ASN A 306 -5.82 -13.12 7.12
C ASN A 306 -5.40 -12.79 5.68
N MET A 307 -5.90 -13.53 4.69
CA MET A 307 -5.63 -13.26 3.28
C MET A 307 -6.30 -11.96 2.82
N LYS A 308 -5.72 -11.31 1.82
CA LYS A 308 -6.24 -10.06 1.24
C LYS A 308 -6.88 -10.40 -0.10
N LEU A 309 -8.20 -10.52 -0.12
CA LEU A 309 -8.97 -10.88 -1.33
C LEU A 309 -9.39 -9.64 -2.10
N TRP A 310 -9.29 -9.71 -3.44
CA TRP A 310 -9.60 -8.62 -4.36
C TRP A 310 -10.98 -7.99 -4.13
N TRP A 311 -12.01 -8.83 -3.96
CA TRP A 311 -13.40 -8.36 -3.98
C TRP A 311 -13.71 -7.47 -2.76
N VAL A 312 -13.12 -7.73 -1.59
CA VAL A 312 -13.31 -6.90 -0.40
C VAL A 312 -12.89 -5.45 -0.67
N HIS A 313 -11.79 -5.27 -1.41
CA HIS A 313 -11.25 -3.97 -1.76
C HIS A 313 -12.09 -3.31 -2.87
N CYS A 314 -12.58 -4.07 -3.84
CA CYS A 314 -13.54 -3.60 -4.84
C CYS A 314 -14.78 -2.98 -4.18
N GLU A 315 -15.37 -3.67 -3.21
CA GLU A 315 -16.59 -3.19 -2.52
C GLU A 315 -16.30 -1.97 -1.65
N ALA A 316 -15.14 -1.92 -1.00
CA ALA A 316 -14.71 -0.77 -0.21
C ALA A 316 -14.53 0.49 -1.07
N LEU A 317 -13.91 0.39 -2.25
CA LEU A 317 -13.76 1.53 -3.17
C LEU A 317 -15.12 2.14 -3.57
N ILE A 318 -16.09 1.28 -3.93
CA ILE A 318 -17.46 1.72 -4.25
C ILE A 318 -18.08 2.43 -3.04
N ALA A 319 -18.06 1.76 -1.87
CA ALA A 319 -18.68 2.26 -0.65
C ALA A 319 -18.14 3.62 -0.22
N TYR A 320 -16.81 3.81 -0.27
CA TYR A 320 -16.19 5.06 0.12
C TYR A 320 -16.51 6.20 -0.82
N LEU A 321 -16.47 5.99 -2.14
CA LEU A 321 -16.86 7.04 -3.09
C LEU A 321 -18.33 7.40 -2.94
N MET A 322 -19.22 6.43 -2.74
CA MET A 322 -20.64 6.70 -2.48
C MET A 322 -20.83 7.50 -1.19
N ALA A 323 -20.20 7.09 -0.08
CA ALA A 323 -20.29 7.79 1.20
C ALA A 323 -19.70 9.21 1.12
N TYR A 324 -18.54 9.38 0.48
CA TYR A 324 -17.89 10.68 0.27
C TYR A 324 -18.76 11.61 -0.56
N LYS A 325 -19.37 11.11 -1.65
CA LYS A 325 -20.28 11.90 -2.50
C LYS A 325 -21.44 12.54 -1.72
N VAL A 326 -21.94 11.80 -0.74
CA VAL A 326 -23.12 12.19 0.05
C VAL A 326 -22.72 13.10 1.22
N THR A 327 -21.60 12.81 1.87
CA THR A 327 -21.22 13.45 3.14
C THR A 327 -20.16 14.55 3.00
N SER A 328 -19.32 14.47 1.97
CA SER A 328 -18.07 15.24 1.84
C SER A 328 -17.14 15.12 3.06
N ASP A 329 -17.27 14.03 3.84
CA ASP A 329 -16.43 13.76 5.01
C ASP A 329 -15.09 13.17 4.57
N ASP A 330 -14.00 13.85 4.96
CA ASP A 330 -12.63 13.51 4.59
C ASP A 330 -12.23 12.08 5.01
N PHE A 331 -12.87 11.50 6.04
CA PHE A 331 -12.63 10.10 6.41
C PHE A 331 -12.86 9.14 5.23
N TYR A 332 -13.92 9.32 4.45
CA TYR A 332 -14.24 8.42 3.34
C TYR A 332 -13.31 8.66 2.16
N TRP A 333 -12.87 9.90 1.95
CA TRP A 333 -11.87 10.20 0.93
C TRP A 333 -10.51 9.60 1.27
N ASP A 334 -10.06 9.75 2.52
CA ASP A 334 -8.79 9.20 3.00
C ASP A 334 -8.82 7.66 2.97
N SER A 335 -9.94 7.05 3.36
CA SER A 335 -10.14 5.60 3.29
C SER A 335 -10.18 5.09 1.84
N PHE A 336 -10.80 5.87 0.93
CA PHE A 336 -10.76 5.59 -0.50
C PHE A 336 -9.34 5.64 -1.03
N LYS A 337 -8.58 6.73 -0.77
CA LYS A 337 -7.18 6.87 -1.22
C LYS A 337 -6.30 5.75 -0.67
N ALA A 338 -6.39 5.44 0.62
CA ALA A 338 -5.63 4.34 1.22
C ALA A 338 -5.94 2.97 0.56
N THR A 339 -7.22 2.70 0.29
CA THR A 339 -7.64 1.47 -0.39
C THR A 339 -7.23 1.47 -1.86
N PHE A 340 -7.35 2.61 -2.54
CA PHE A 340 -6.97 2.81 -3.93
C PHE A 340 -5.47 2.57 -4.12
N ASP A 341 -4.64 3.23 -3.32
CA ASP A 341 -3.18 3.08 -3.36
C ASP A 341 -2.76 1.63 -3.10
N TYR A 342 -3.40 0.97 -2.12
CA TYR A 342 -3.18 -0.45 -1.85
C TYR A 342 -3.58 -1.31 -3.06
N VAL A 343 -4.74 -1.04 -3.66
CA VAL A 343 -5.21 -1.80 -4.82
C VAL A 343 -4.26 -1.63 -5.99
N CYS A 344 -3.92 -0.39 -6.38
CA CYS A 344 -3.02 -0.09 -7.48
C CYS A 344 -1.66 -0.77 -7.37
N SER A 345 -1.15 -0.94 -6.15
CA SER A 345 0.17 -1.50 -5.90
C SER A 345 0.20 -3.03 -5.80
N HIS A 346 -0.90 -3.70 -5.47
CA HIS A 346 -0.87 -5.14 -5.14
C HIS A 346 -1.69 -6.05 -6.07
N PHE A 347 -2.83 -5.58 -6.59
CA PHE A 347 -3.76 -6.45 -7.33
C PHE A 347 -3.55 -6.45 -8.85
N PRO A 348 -3.41 -5.30 -9.55
CA PRO A 348 -3.22 -5.27 -10.99
C PRO A 348 -1.98 -6.02 -11.43
N GLU A 349 -2.13 -6.82 -12.47
CA GLU A 349 -1.02 -7.45 -13.17
C GLU A 349 -0.76 -6.70 -14.47
N LYS A 350 0.50 -6.37 -14.72
CA LYS A 350 0.88 -5.35 -15.70
C LYS A 350 1.07 -5.87 -17.12
N MET A 351 1.20 -7.18 -17.33
CA MET A 351 1.56 -7.75 -18.64
C MET A 351 0.38 -8.31 -19.41
N PHE A 352 -0.50 -9.08 -18.76
CA PHE A 352 -1.60 -9.81 -19.40
C PHE A 352 -2.98 -9.20 -19.10
N GLY A 353 -3.05 -8.21 -18.20
CA GLY A 353 -4.30 -7.57 -17.79
C GLY A 353 -5.08 -8.41 -16.77
N GLU A 354 -6.10 -7.80 -16.17
CA GLU A 354 -6.79 -8.28 -14.97
C GLU A 354 -5.94 -8.33 -13.68
N TRP A 355 -6.63 -8.35 -12.55
CA TRP A 355 -6.09 -8.40 -11.20
C TRP A 355 -5.89 -9.82 -10.71
N TYR A 356 -4.87 -10.03 -9.88
CA TYR A 356 -4.80 -11.19 -9.00
C TYR A 356 -6.01 -11.21 -8.05
N GLY A 357 -6.42 -12.40 -7.63
CA GLY A 357 -7.49 -12.55 -6.64
C GLY A 357 -6.98 -12.61 -5.20
N TYR A 358 -5.90 -13.34 -4.98
CA TYR A 358 -5.61 -13.90 -3.67
C TYR A 358 -4.20 -13.52 -3.26
N LEU A 359 -4.10 -12.61 -2.30
CA LEU A 359 -2.83 -12.24 -1.68
C LEU A 359 -2.74 -12.86 -0.29
N ASN A 360 -1.52 -13.12 0.16
CA ASN A 360 -1.24 -13.44 1.55
C ASN A 360 -1.40 -12.18 2.43
N ARG A 361 -1.20 -12.31 3.74
CA ARG A 361 -1.38 -11.18 4.67
C ARG A 361 -0.47 -10.00 4.33
N GLU A 362 0.76 -10.25 3.91
CA GLU A 362 1.76 -9.23 3.56
C GLU A 362 1.50 -8.56 2.19
N GLY A 363 0.39 -8.90 1.51
CA GLY A 363 0.05 -8.33 0.21
C GLY A 363 0.76 -8.99 -0.98
N LYS A 364 1.47 -10.10 -0.78
CA LYS A 364 2.12 -10.84 -1.87
C LYS A 364 1.16 -11.82 -2.53
N VAL A 365 1.29 -12.00 -3.84
CA VAL A 365 0.48 -12.96 -4.61
C VAL A 365 0.63 -14.36 -4.01
N ASN A 366 -0.48 -14.92 -3.56
CA ASN A 366 -0.57 -16.29 -3.02
C ASN A 366 -1.08 -17.27 -4.08
N GLN A 367 -2.05 -16.84 -4.90
CA GLN A 367 -2.53 -17.59 -6.06
C GLN A 367 -2.54 -16.66 -7.27
N ASP A 368 -1.89 -17.09 -8.35
CA ASP A 368 -1.57 -16.24 -9.52
C ASP A 368 -2.62 -16.31 -10.64
N PHE A 369 -3.55 -17.27 -10.60
CA PHE A 369 -4.62 -17.36 -11.58
C PHE A 369 -5.53 -16.13 -11.55
N LYS A 370 -5.97 -15.66 -12.73
CA LYS A 370 -6.84 -14.47 -12.86
C LYS A 370 -8.31 -14.77 -12.67
N GLY A 371 -8.71 -16.02 -12.90
CA GLY A 371 -10.06 -16.47 -12.65
C GLY A 371 -10.07 -17.91 -12.18
N GLY A 372 -11.13 -18.30 -11.47
CA GLY A 372 -11.27 -19.64 -10.92
C GLY A 372 -12.67 -19.89 -10.40
N PRO A 373 -12.84 -20.83 -9.46
CA PRO A 373 -14.16 -21.23 -8.97
C PRO A 373 -15.01 -20.11 -8.36
N PHE A 374 -14.34 -19.08 -7.82
CA PHE A 374 -14.95 -17.95 -7.10
C PHE A 374 -14.61 -16.57 -7.69
N LYS A 375 -13.70 -16.49 -8.67
CA LYS A 375 -13.28 -15.24 -9.33
C LYS A 375 -13.64 -15.27 -10.82
N GLY A 376 -14.38 -14.26 -11.27
CA GLY A 376 -14.80 -14.10 -12.65
C GLY A 376 -14.96 -12.62 -13.03
N CYS A 377 -15.46 -12.36 -14.23
CA CYS A 377 -15.79 -11.03 -14.75
C CYS A 377 -16.97 -10.39 -13.99
N PHE A 378 -16.72 -9.89 -12.78
CA PHE A 378 -17.76 -9.27 -11.93
C PHE A 378 -17.23 -8.20 -10.99
N HIS A 379 -16.69 -8.55 -9.81
CA HIS A 379 -16.33 -7.57 -8.78
C HIS A 379 -15.34 -6.51 -9.28
N VAL A 380 -14.30 -6.92 -10.00
CA VAL A 380 -13.31 -5.98 -10.56
C VAL A 380 -13.94 -5.05 -11.60
N PRO A 381 -14.50 -5.54 -12.73
CA PRO A 381 -15.10 -4.64 -13.72
C PRO A 381 -16.29 -3.84 -13.18
N ARG A 382 -17.09 -4.38 -12.25
CA ARG A 382 -18.18 -3.66 -11.57
C ARG A 382 -17.64 -2.50 -10.76
N ALA A 383 -16.64 -2.73 -9.91
CA ALA A 383 -16.04 -1.67 -9.12
C ALA A 383 -15.38 -0.62 -10.00
N LEU A 384 -14.66 -1.04 -11.04
CA LEU A 384 -14.04 -0.12 -11.99
C LEU A 384 -15.08 0.76 -12.69
N PHE A 385 -16.16 0.16 -13.20
CA PHE A 385 -17.27 0.85 -13.84
C PHE A 385 -17.99 1.82 -12.89
N LEU A 386 -18.36 1.37 -11.69
CA LEU A 386 -19.09 2.20 -10.72
C LEU A 386 -18.23 3.34 -10.16
N CYS A 387 -16.96 3.08 -9.84
CA CYS A 387 -16.03 4.12 -9.38
C CYS A 387 -15.78 5.15 -10.47
N ARG A 388 -15.56 4.73 -11.73
CA ARG A 388 -15.49 5.64 -12.90
C ARG A 388 -16.72 6.53 -13.00
N LYS A 389 -17.93 5.97 -12.86
CA LYS A 389 -19.19 6.73 -12.91
C LYS A 389 -19.28 7.75 -11.77
N LEU A 390 -19.00 7.34 -10.54
CA LEU A 390 -19.01 8.21 -9.37
C LEU A 390 -18.00 9.35 -9.47
N LEU A 391 -16.76 9.07 -9.90
CA LEU A 391 -15.72 10.06 -10.10
C LEU A 391 -16.07 11.04 -11.23
N THR A 392 -16.62 10.55 -12.35
CA THR A 392 -17.10 11.41 -13.44
C THR A 392 -18.17 12.38 -12.97
N GLU A 393 -19.11 11.92 -12.15
CA GLU A 393 -20.16 12.79 -11.58
C GLU A 393 -19.60 13.82 -10.59
N MET A 394 -18.49 13.52 -9.90
CA MET A 394 -17.81 14.45 -8.99
C MET A 394 -16.98 15.50 -9.74
N THR A 395 -16.28 15.11 -10.81
CA THR A 395 -15.47 16.04 -11.63
C THR A 395 -16.33 16.96 -12.48
N THR A 396 -17.48 16.50 -12.96
CA THR A 396 -18.38 17.32 -13.80
C THR A 396 -19.21 18.33 -13.01
N LYS A 397 -19.50 18.09 -11.72
CA LYS A 397 -20.33 18.98 -10.90
C LYS A 397 -19.70 20.33 -10.57
N ASP A 398 -18.37 20.46 -10.59
CA ASP A 398 -17.69 21.74 -10.32
C ASP A 398 -17.70 22.72 -11.53
N ASN A 399 -18.14 22.28 -12.71
CA ASN A 399 -18.40 23.18 -13.85
C ASN A 399 -19.77 23.87 -13.80
N VAL A 400 -20.61 23.60 -12.79
CA VAL A 400 -21.89 24.29 -12.56
C VAL A 400 -22.03 24.72 -11.10
N ARG A 401 -21.29 25.75 -10.69
CA ARG A 401 -21.67 26.59 -9.54
C ARG A 401 -21.91 28.03 -9.99
N LEU A 402 -23.19 28.32 -10.19
CA LEU A 402 -23.76 29.65 -10.29
C LEU A 402 -23.28 30.52 -9.11
N LEU A 403 -22.61 31.61 -9.44
CA LEU A 403 -22.46 32.79 -8.59
C LEU A 403 -23.83 33.19 -8.03
N THR A 404 -24.00 33.03 -6.71
CA THR A 404 -25.06 33.77 -6.00
C THR A 404 -24.38 34.72 -5.04
N LEU A 405 -24.35 35.99 -5.46
CA LEU A 405 -24.06 37.15 -4.64
C LEU A 405 -25.07 37.22 -3.49
N SER A 406 -24.60 37.21 -2.25
CA SER A 406 -25.32 37.85 -1.15
C SER A 406 -24.34 38.63 -0.29
N ARG A 407 -24.55 39.94 -0.31
CA ARG A 407 -23.86 40.96 0.46
C ARG A 407 -24.05 40.68 1.96
N CYS A 408 -22.96 40.78 2.72
CA CYS A 408 -23.04 41.47 4.00
C CYS A 408 -21.73 42.23 4.24
N CYS A 409 -21.82 43.55 4.15
CA CYS A 409 -20.78 44.47 4.58
C CYS A 409 -20.52 44.28 6.09
N THR A 410 -19.26 44.23 6.49
CA THR A 410 -18.74 45.05 7.58
C THR A 410 -17.21 45.11 7.51
N THR A 411 -16.72 46.32 7.76
CA THR A 411 -15.38 46.89 7.56
C THR A 411 -14.21 46.19 8.29
N PRO A 412 -12.97 46.30 7.77
CA PRO A 412 -11.78 45.83 8.46
C PRO A 412 -11.33 46.84 9.52
N ARG A 413 -10.98 46.36 10.72
CA ARG A 413 -10.21 47.12 11.70
C ARG A 413 -8.90 46.41 11.94
N ALA A 414 -7.85 46.93 11.31
CA ALA A 414 -6.47 46.61 11.66
C ALA A 414 -6.20 47.10 13.10
N LEU A 415 -5.75 46.19 13.95
CA LEU A 415 -5.02 46.52 15.16
C LEU A 415 -3.77 45.65 15.21
N SER A 416 -2.65 46.30 14.89
CA SER A 416 -1.32 45.89 15.29
C SER A 416 -1.26 45.73 16.81
N MET A 417 -0.87 44.55 17.27
CA MET A 417 -0.12 44.41 18.52
C MET A 417 1.02 43.41 18.29
N SER A 418 2.22 43.98 18.21
CA SER A 418 3.48 43.29 18.44
C SER A 418 3.45 42.67 19.84
N SER A 419 3.24 41.36 19.90
CA SER A 419 3.76 40.55 20.98
C SER A 419 4.76 39.60 20.34
N ILE A 420 6.01 39.63 20.80
CA ILE A 420 6.99 38.58 20.54
C ILE A 420 6.48 37.35 21.30
N ARG A 421 5.50 36.67 20.72
CA ARG A 421 5.26 35.26 20.97
C ARG A 421 6.32 34.55 20.14
N GLN A 422 7.21 33.80 20.79
CA GLN A 422 7.92 32.73 20.10
C GLN A 422 6.84 31.92 19.36
N LYS A 423 6.80 32.06 18.03
CA LYS A 423 5.98 31.19 17.19
C LYS A 423 6.42 29.77 17.55
N ARG A 424 5.49 28.94 18.03
CA ARG A 424 5.74 27.50 18.09
C ARG A 424 6.21 27.10 16.69
N LYS A 425 7.40 26.51 16.59
CA LYS A 425 7.89 25.87 15.38
C LYS A 425 6.85 24.81 15.01
N GLY A 426 6.14 25.01 13.90
CA GLY A 426 5.02 24.17 13.47
C GLY A 426 5.44 23.06 12.50
N ASP A 427 4.47 22.45 11.83
CA ASP A 427 4.67 21.33 10.90
C ASP A 427 5.65 21.68 9.75
N ASP A 428 5.74 22.94 9.34
CA ASP A 428 6.66 23.37 8.30
C ASP A 428 8.15 23.35 8.73
N TYR A 429 8.43 23.28 10.04
CA TYR A 429 9.79 23.30 10.59
C TYR A 429 10.34 21.89 10.87
N TYR A 430 9.50 21.00 11.39
CA TYR A 430 9.87 19.63 11.77
C TYR A 430 9.17 18.62 10.89
N ILE A 431 9.84 17.52 10.54
CA ILE A 431 9.18 16.38 9.88
C ILE A 431 8.50 15.47 10.92
N GLN A 432 9.03 15.45 12.14
CA GLN A 432 8.49 14.75 13.30
C GLN A 432 8.77 15.56 14.58
N GLU A 433 7.84 15.51 15.53
CA GLU A 433 7.96 16.14 16.84
C GLU A 433 7.68 15.11 17.96
N SER A 434 8.70 14.30 18.25
CA SER A 434 8.67 13.25 19.26
C SER A 434 8.59 13.83 20.67
N LYS A 435 7.77 13.20 21.52
CA LYS A 435 7.71 13.51 22.96
C LYS A 435 8.86 12.88 23.75
N ILE A 436 9.48 11.84 23.22
CA ILE A 436 10.67 11.20 23.78
C ILE A 436 11.88 11.82 23.07
N PRO A 437 12.87 12.38 23.79
CA PRO A 437 14.06 12.94 23.16
C PRO A 437 14.76 11.91 22.27
N THR A 438 15.24 12.30 21.09
CA THR A 438 15.82 11.37 20.09
C THR A 438 16.86 10.42 20.67
N LEU A 439 17.75 10.93 21.53
CA LEU A 439 18.85 10.15 22.12
C LEU A 439 18.54 9.60 23.51
N HIS A 440 17.27 9.55 23.91
CA HIS A 440 16.84 9.21 25.27
C HIS A 440 17.31 7.82 25.75
N PHE A 441 17.45 6.85 24.84
CA PHE A 441 17.84 5.49 25.17
C PHE A 441 19.35 5.23 25.08
N GLN A 442 20.14 6.15 24.51
CA GLN A 442 21.54 5.90 24.17
C GLN A 442 22.41 5.57 25.39
N ALA A 443 22.17 6.24 26.53
CA ALA A 443 22.97 6.07 27.75
C ALA A 443 22.75 4.72 28.47
N SER A 444 21.71 3.96 28.11
CA SER A 444 21.38 2.67 28.74
C SER A 444 21.32 1.51 27.76
N LEU A 445 21.80 1.69 26.53
CA LEU A 445 21.91 0.60 25.56
C LEU A 445 22.78 -0.54 26.12
N PRO A 446 22.39 -1.82 25.89
CA PRO A 446 23.18 -2.96 26.32
C PRO A 446 24.47 -3.00 25.50
N ARG A 447 25.55 -3.43 26.15
CA ARG A 447 26.84 -3.60 25.48
C ARG A 447 26.77 -4.78 24.52
N LEU A 448 27.38 -4.63 23.35
CA LEU A 448 27.50 -5.71 22.38
C LEU A 448 28.38 -6.84 22.98
N PRO A 449 27.86 -8.07 23.15
CA PRO A 449 28.62 -9.14 23.77
C PRO A 449 29.74 -9.64 22.85
N ILE A 450 30.89 -9.98 23.44
CA ILE A 450 31.96 -10.74 22.78
C ILE A 450 31.61 -12.23 22.94
N PRO A 451 31.43 -13.00 21.85
CA PRO A 451 31.18 -14.44 21.95
C PRO A 451 32.35 -15.19 22.57
N GLU A 452 32.08 -16.35 23.17
CA GLU A 452 33.13 -17.26 23.62
C GLU A 452 33.99 -17.72 22.44
N LEU A 453 35.30 -17.88 22.67
CA LEU A 453 36.25 -18.27 21.62
C LEU A 453 35.88 -19.62 21.01
N ALA A 454 35.47 -20.58 21.86
CA ALA A 454 35.04 -21.91 21.42
C ALA A 454 33.81 -21.85 20.51
N ASP A 455 32.82 -21.03 20.86
CA ASP A 455 31.61 -20.83 20.05
C ASP A 455 31.94 -20.18 18.71
N SER A 456 32.82 -19.19 18.70
CA SER A 456 33.31 -18.54 17.49
C SER A 456 34.00 -19.54 16.56
N CYS A 457 34.91 -20.36 17.08
CA CYS A 457 35.58 -21.42 16.32
C CYS A 457 34.59 -22.46 15.79
N SER A 458 33.60 -22.88 16.59
CA SER A 458 32.57 -23.83 16.16
C SER A 458 31.73 -23.27 15.02
N ARG A 459 31.24 -22.02 15.15
CA ARG A 459 30.43 -21.36 14.12
C ARG A 459 31.23 -21.13 12.84
N TYR A 460 32.50 -20.76 12.97
CA TYR A 460 33.43 -20.63 11.84
C TYR A 460 33.57 -21.96 11.08
N LEU A 461 33.80 -23.07 11.78
CA LEU A 461 33.90 -24.39 11.15
C LEU A 461 32.60 -24.80 10.47
N SER A 462 31.44 -24.58 11.11
CA SER A 462 30.14 -24.84 10.49
C SER A 462 29.93 -24.04 9.20
N ALA A 463 30.44 -22.81 9.12
CA ALA A 463 30.35 -21.98 7.92
C ALA A 463 31.35 -22.38 6.82
N VAL A 464 32.53 -22.90 7.20
CA VAL A 464 33.56 -23.34 6.24
C VAL A 464 33.26 -24.71 5.64
N GLN A 465 32.67 -25.63 6.42
CA GLN A 465 32.41 -27.00 6.00
C GLN A 465 31.74 -27.14 4.60
N PRO A 466 30.70 -26.36 4.24
CA PRO A 466 30.09 -26.48 2.91
C PRO A 466 30.92 -25.86 1.76
N LEU A 467 32.03 -25.17 2.04
CA LEU A 467 32.80 -24.39 1.07
C LEU A 467 34.08 -25.07 0.58
N VAL A 468 34.54 -26.11 1.28
CA VAL A 468 35.87 -26.71 1.06
C VAL A 468 35.78 -28.23 0.96
N SER A 469 36.82 -28.85 0.40
CA SER A 469 36.92 -30.31 0.39
C SER A 469 37.10 -30.88 1.79
N GLU A 470 36.78 -32.16 1.97
CA GLU A 470 36.97 -32.85 3.26
C GLU A 470 38.40 -32.73 3.79
N SER A 471 39.41 -32.82 2.91
CA SER A 471 40.82 -32.69 3.29
C SER A 471 41.20 -31.29 3.79
N GLU A 472 40.64 -30.25 3.17
CA GLU A 472 40.82 -28.86 3.57
C GLU A 472 40.04 -28.55 4.85
N PHE A 473 38.85 -29.14 5.01
CA PHE A 473 38.04 -29.02 6.22
C PHE A 473 38.75 -29.63 7.42
N GLN A 474 39.32 -30.83 7.28
CA GLN A 474 40.12 -31.47 8.35
C GLN A 474 41.33 -30.62 8.76
N THR A 475 42.01 -30.02 7.78
CA THR A 475 43.11 -29.09 8.03
C THR A 475 42.62 -27.86 8.80
N THR A 476 41.50 -27.26 8.36
CA THR A 476 40.89 -26.09 9.01
C THR A 476 40.42 -26.41 10.44
N GLN A 477 39.84 -27.59 10.65
CA GLN A 477 39.41 -28.06 11.97
C GLN A 477 40.59 -28.18 12.93
N LYS A 478 41.73 -28.71 12.46
CA LYS A 478 42.96 -28.77 13.26
C LYS A 478 43.44 -27.36 13.63
N LEU A 479 43.50 -26.44 12.68
CA LEU A 479 43.92 -25.06 12.92
C LEU A 479 43.01 -24.34 13.91
N ALA A 480 41.69 -24.45 13.77
CA ALA A 480 40.72 -23.84 14.70
C ALA A 480 40.83 -24.43 16.11
N LYS A 481 41.10 -25.74 16.22
CA LYS A 481 41.37 -26.40 17.50
C LYS A 481 42.67 -25.90 18.12
N ASP A 482 43.73 -25.74 17.35
CA ASP A 482 45.01 -25.23 17.83
C ASP A 482 44.90 -23.75 18.25
N PHE A 483 44.14 -22.95 17.51
CA PHE A 483 43.86 -21.55 17.83
C PHE A 483 43.01 -21.37 19.10
N SER A 484 42.13 -22.31 19.46
CA SER A 484 41.26 -22.20 20.64
C SER A 484 41.84 -22.78 21.94
N LYS A 485 43.02 -23.40 21.90
CA LYS A 485 43.68 -23.97 23.09
C LYS A 485 44.07 -22.89 24.09
N GLU A 486 44.05 -23.23 25.38
CA GLU A 486 44.60 -22.38 26.42
C GLU A 486 46.11 -22.14 26.19
N GLY A 487 46.54 -20.88 26.27
CA GLY A 487 47.92 -20.47 25.99
C GLY A 487 48.25 -20.31 24.51
N SER A 488 47.28 -20.48 23.60
CA SER A 488 47.43 -20.16 22.18
C SER A 488 47.31 -18.65 21.91
N ASP A 489 47.69 -18.23 20.70
CA ASP A 489 47.44 -16.88 20.20
C ASP A 489 45.97 -16.48 20.28
N GLY A 490 45.04 -17.38 19.94
CA GLY A 490 43.61 -17.08 19.98
C GLY A 490 43.09 -16.83 21.40
N SER A 491 43.57 -17.60 22.38
CA SER A 491 43.19 -17.39 23.79
C SER A 491 43.73 -16.07 24.35
N GLU A 492 44.96 -15.68 23.98
CA GLU A 492 45.57 -14.41 24.39
C GLU A 492 44.92 -13.22 23.69
N LEU A 493 44.59 -13.33 22.40
CA LEU A 493 43.87 -12.30 21.65
C LEU A 493 42.45 -12.09 22.21
N GLN A 494 41.72 -13.17 22.53
CA GLN A 494 40.41 -13.09 23.18
C GLN A 494 40.51 -12.34 24.52
N LYS A 495 41.51 -12.67 25.35
CA LYS A 495 41.73 -11.99 26.63
C LYS A 495 41.99 -10.49 26.44
N ARG A 496 42.89 -10.11 25.52
CA ARG A 496 43.18 -8.70 25.21
C ARG A 496 41.96 -7.98 24.64
N LEU A 497 41.16 -8.64 23.82
CA LEU A 497 39.91 -8.09 23.29
C LEU A 497 38.93 -7.77 24.42
N MET A 498 38.74 -8.71 25.37
CA MET A 498 37.90 -8.51 26.54
C MET A 498 38.42 -7.42 27.49
N GLU A 499 39.74 -7.30 27.65
CA GLU A 499 40.37 -6.22 28.42
C GLU A 499 40.16 -4.86 27.76
N ARG A 500 40.37 -4.75 26.44
CA ARG A 500 40.09 -3.54 25.67
C ARG A 500 38.61 -3.15 25.77
N ASP A 501 37.71 -4.10 25.62
CA ASP A 501 36.26 -3.88 25.75
C ASP A 501 35.90 -3.35 27.14
N LYS A 502 36.45 -3.92 28.22
CA LYS A 502 36.24 -3.43 29.59
C LYS A 502 36.72 -2.00 29.81
N MET A 503 37.77 -1.57 29.10
CA MET A 503 38.31 -0.20 29.18
C MET A 503 37.50 0.83 28.37
N ASN A 504 36.80 0.40 27.31
CA ASN A 504 36.06 1.27 26.39
C ASN A 504 34.55 0.98 26.48
N LYS A 505 33.91 1.36 27.59
CA LYS A 505 32.51 1.01 27.88
C LYS A 505 31.48 1.83 27.11
N ASP A 506 31.93 2.95 26.58
CA ASP A 506 31.24 3.97 25.80
C ASP A 506 31.17 3.65 24.30
N SER A 507 31.76 2.52 23.88
CA SER A 507 31.67 1.98 22.52
C SER A 507 31.50 0.45 22.54
N SER A 508 31.42 -0.17 21.37
CA SER A 508 31.49 -1.62 21.21
C SER A 508 32.89 -2.07 20.81
N PHE A 509 33.24 -3.33 21.10
CA PHE A 509 34.56 -3.88 20.78
C PHE A 509 34.92 -3.81 19.28
N ILE A 510 33.92 -3.75 18.39
CA ILE A 510 34.10 -3.85 16.93
C ILE A 510 34.06 -2.51 16.20
N ALA A 511 33.42 -1.47 16.77
CA ALA A 511 33.12 -0.23 16.05
C ALA A 511 34.38 0.45 15.46
N ASP A 512 35.44 0.59 16.26
CA ASP A 512 36.70 1.21 15.83
C ASP A 512 37.38 0.41 14.72
N PHE A 513 37.43 -0.93 14.86
CA PHE A 513 38.03 -1.80 13.85
C PHE A 513 37.26 -1.73 12.53
N TRP A 514 35.93 -1.64 12.62
CA TRP A 514 35.09 -1.51 11.44
C TRP A 514 35.31 -0.17 10.74
N TYR A 515 35.35 0.94 11.47
CA TYR A 515 35.69 2.24 10.90
C TYR A 515 37.09 2.25 10.29
N ASP A 516 38.08 1.70 10.99
CA ASP A 516 39.46 1.62 10.51
C ASP A 516 39.54 0.81 9.21
N MET A 517 38.84 -0.32 9.11
CA MET A 517 38.83 -1.15 7.90
C MET A 517 38.37 -0.35 6.67
N TYR A 518 37.24 0.37 6.76
CA TYR A 518 36.72 1.14 5.64
C TYR A 518 37.49 2.44 5.37
N LEU A 519 37.99 3.11 6.41
CA LEU A 519 38.74 4.35 6.28
C LEU A 519 40.19 4.14 5.86
N LYS A 520 40.76 2.94 6.03
CA LYS A 520 42.10 2.58 5.55
C LYS A 520 42.08 1.88 4.20
N ASP A 521 40.95 1.35 3.73
CA ASP A 521 40.87 0.83 2.37
C ASP A 521 41.19 1.96 1.37
N ARG A 522 42.16 1.71 0.49
CA ARG A 522 42.65 2.67 -0.50
C ARG A 522 41.93 2.53 -1.84
N ARG A 523 41.23 1.41 -2.08
CA ARG A 523 40.45 1.23 -3.31
C ARG A 523 39.41 2.33 -3.45
N SER A 524 39.04 2.63 -4.69
CA SER A 524 37.95 3.55 -4.99
C SER A 524 36.70 3.18 -4.21
N ILE A 525 36.03 4.19 -3.65
CA ILE A 525 34.76 3.99 -2.94
C ILE A 525 33.59 3.70 -3.89
N VAL A 526 33.75 4.05 -5.18
CA VAL A 526 32.77 3.73 -6.22
C VAL A 526 32.83 2.22 -6.52
N LEU A 527 31.67 1.58 -6.62
CA LEU A 527 31.48 0.12 -6.78
C LEU A 527 31.92 -0.75 -5.60
N ASN A 528 33.09 -0.49 -4.99
CA ASN A 528 33.62 -1.35 -3.93
C ASN A 528 32.88 -1.17 -2.60
N HIS A 529 32.38 0.03 -2.31
CA HIS A 529 31.84 0.37 -0.98
C HIS A 529 30.49 1.07 -1.04
N ASN A 530 30.33 2.10 -1.87
CA ASN A 530 29.12 2.91 -1.89
C ASN A 530 27.95 2.14 -2.54
N PRO A 531 26.90 1.78 -1.78
CA PRO A 531 25.66 1.28 -2.37
C PRO A 531 24.77 2.47 -2.76
N PHE A 532 23.63 2.16 -3.37
CA PHE A 532 22.55 3.13 -3.55
C PHE A 532 21.23 2.52 -3.09
N LEU A 533 20.27 3.39 -2.77
CA LEU A 533 18.87 3.06 -2.61
C LEU A 533 18.09 3.96 -3.56
N THR A 534 17.08 3.43 -4.22
CA THR A 534 16.14 4.22 -5.01
C THR A 534 14.93 4.54 -4.16
N PHE A 535 14.48 5.79 -4.21
CA PHE A 535 13.14 6.11 -3.74
C PHE A 535 12.12 5.44 -4.66
N ASN A 536 11.00 4.99 -4.09
CA ASN A 536 9.83 4.71 -4.92
C ASN A 536 9.42 6.01 -5.63
N ASP A 537 8.89 5.87 -6.84
CA ASP A 537 8.39 7.03 -7.55
C ASP A 537 7.18 7.63 -6.85
N ASP A 538 7.15 8.96 -6.86
CA ASP A 538 6.01 9.70 -6.36
C ASP A 538 4.90 9.58 -7.40
N PRO A 539 3.75 8.96 -7.06
CA PRO A 539 2.68 8.70 -8.02
C PRO A 539 2.11 9.99 -8.64
N ARG A 540 2.34 11.15 -8.00
CA ARG A 540 1.98 12.48 -8.52
C ARG A 540 2.83 12.93 -9.72
N ASN A 541 3.86 12.18 -10.08
CA ASN A 541 4.83 12.50 -11.14
C ASN A 541 5.30 13.98 -11.13
N PRO A 542 5.79 14.48 -9.99
CA PRO A 542 6.29 15.85 -9.89
C PRO A 542 7.42 16.09 -10.90
N SER A 543 7.54 17.31 -11.41
CA SER A 543 8.69 17.68 -12.26
C SER A 543 10.02 17.42 -11.54
N GLN A 544 11.13 17.34 -12.29
CA GLN A 544 12.45 17.17 -11.68
C GLN A 544 12.74 18.26 -10.64
N ALA A 545 12.35 19.52 -10.92
CA ALA A 545 12.47 20.65 -10.01
C ALA A 545 11.58 20.49 -8.76
N ASP A 546 10.32 20.09 -8.94
CA ASP A 546 9.37 19.87 -7.84
C ASP A 546 9.84 18.75 -6.90
N ARG A 547 10.27 17.62 -7.47
CA ARG A 547 10.77 16.48 -6.69
C ARG A 547 12.04 16.85 -5.94
N ALA A 548 12.96 17.55 -6.59
CA ALA A 548 14.17 18.07 -5.96
C ALA A 548 13.86 19.04 -4.82
N ALA A 549 12.92 19.97 -5.01
CA ALA A 549 12.51 20.93 -3.99
C ALA A 549 11.89 20.24 -2.78
N GLN A 550 10.99 19.28 -3.01
CA GLN A 550 10.36 18.49 -1.94
C GLN A 550 11.37 17.66 -1.16
N ILE A 551 12.31 17.01 -1.84
CA ILE A 551 13.38 16.23 -1.20
C ILE A 551 14.26 17.13 -0.33
N ILE A 552 14.69 18.29 -0.84
CA ILE A 552 15.49 19.25 -0.06
C ILE A 552 14.71 19.73 1.16
N PHE A 553 13.46 20.15 0.96
CA PHE A 553 12.61 20.65 2.04
C PHE A 553 12.39 19.60 3.14
N ALA A 554 12.10 18.34 2.76
CA ALA A 554 11.95 17.23 3.68
C ALA A 554 13.27 16.88 4.40
N ALA A 555 14.40 16.90 3.70
CA ALA A 555 15.71 16.62 4.28
C ALA A 555 16.10 17.67 5.33
N VAL A 556 15.84 18.96 5.07
CA VAL A 556 16.05 20.04 6.05
C VAL A 556 15.14 19.87 7.26
N ARG A 557 13.85 19.54 7.07
CA ARG A 557 12.93 19.25 8.18
C ARG A 557 13.37 18.05 9.01
N PHE A 558 13.90 17.00 8.37
CA PHE A 558 14.49 15.85 9.05
C PHE A 558 15.73 16.23 9.87
N ARG A 559 16.65 17.03 9.28
CA ARG A 559 17.81 17.57 9.99
C ARG A 559 17.38 18.39 11.21
N ASN A 560 16.36 19.24 11.07
CA ASN A 560 15.83 20.04 12.17
C ASN A 560 15.24 19.17 13.28
N SER A 561 14.44 18.15 12.94
CA SER A 561 13.95 17.19 13.94
C SER A 561 15.08 16.47 14.66
N LEU A 562 16.11 16.03 13.94
CA LEU A 562 17.26 15.33 14.52
C LEU A 562 18.11 16.24 15.43
N SER A 563 18.45 17.44 14.95
CA SER A 563 19.32 18.38 15.67
C SER A 563 18.65 18.97 16.92
N ASP A 564 17.36 19.24 16.87
CA ASP A 564 16.59 19.73 18.02
C ASP A 564 16.19 18.58 18.98
N GLY A 565 16.57 17.34 18.68
CA GLY A 565 16.34 16.18 19.55
C GLY A 565 14.87 15.75 19.64
N VAL A 566 14.07 16.10 18.62
CA VAL A 566 12.63 15.79 18.52
C VAL A 566 12.34 14.78 17.40
N LEU A 567 13.34 14.20 16.75
CA LEU A 567 13.16 12.99 15.94
C LEU A 567 12.80 11.82 16.85
N ARG A 568 11.89 10.93 16.44
CA ARG A 568 11.57 9.75 17.24
C ARG A 568 12.84 8.89 17.43
N PRO A 569 13.09 8.35 18.63
CA PRO A 569 14.14 7.36 18.83
C PRO A 569 13.91 6.15 17.93
N GLU A 570 14.99 5.61 17.37
CA GLU A 570 14.93 4.37 16.59
C GLU A 570 14.76 3.19 17.54
N VAL A 571 13.65 2.47 17.41
CA VAL A 571 13.27 1.38 18.31
C VAL A 571 12.73 0.22 17.49
N PHE A 572 13.31 -0.96 17.68
CA PHE A 572 12.75 -2.18 17.15
C PHE A 572 11.69 -2.73 18.11
N HIS A 573 10.44 -2.78 17.67
CA HIS A 573 9.32 -3.26 18.47
C HIS A 573 9.00 -4.70 18.08
N LEU A 574 9.21 -5.69 18.97
CA LEU A 574 8.79 -7.09 18.69
C LEU A 574 7.27 -7.22 18.57
N ASN A 575 6.54 -6.35 19.27
CA ASN A 575 5.10 -6.22 19.16
C ASN A 575 4.74 -4.73 19.16
N PRO A 576 4.68 -4.09 17.97
CA PRO A 576 4.33 -2.67 17.84
C PRO A 576 2.96 -2.36 18.41
N GLU A 577 1.99 -3.29 18.31
CA GLU A 577 0.64 -3.09 18.85
C GLU A 577 0.61 -2.95 20.38
N LYS A 578 1.65 -3.38 21.10
CA LYS A 578 1.76 -3.15 22.54
C LYS A 578 2.67 -1.96 22.86
N SER A 579 3.80 -1.89 22.17
CA SER A 579 4.92 -1.03 22.55
C SER A 579 5.02 0.27 21.76
N ASP A 580 4.43 0.39 20.57
CA ASP A 580 4.34 1.66 19.82
C ASP A 580 2.95 2.29 19.97
N LYS A 581 2.62 2.67 21.22
CA LYS A 581 1.38 3.37 21.55
C LYS A 581 1.67 4.72 22.20
N SER A 582 0.63 5.55 22.28
CA SER A 582 0.71 6.85 22.96
C SER A 582 1.26 6.78 24.39
N TRP A 583 1.01 5.69 25.12
CA TRP A 583 1.54 5.46 26.46
C TRP A 583 3.06 5.25 26.49
N PHE A 584 3.70 4.77 25.40
CA PHE A 584 5.16 4.59 25.32
C PHE A 584 5.91 5.92 25.51
N ASN A 585 5.26 7.04 25.17
CA ASN A 585 5.78 8.38 25.45
C ASN A 585 5.99 8.65 26.95
N LEU A 586 5.42 7.85 27.85
CA LEU A 586 5.69 7.93 29.30
C LEU A 586 7.14 7.54 29.62
N LEU A 587 7.81 6.75 28.77
CA LEU A 587 9.22 6.40 28.97
C LEU A 587 10.12 7.63 29.03
N ARG A 588 9.72 8.78 28.43
CA ARG A 588 10.47 10.04 28.52
C ARG A 588 10.78 10.49 29.96
N PHE A 589 9.99 10.04 30.94
CA PHE A 589 10.16 10.37 32.35
C PHE A 589 11.14 9.43 33.06
N ILE A 590 11.51 8.31 32.45
CA ILE A 590 12.55 7.42 32.97
C ILE A 590 13.91 8.09 32.74
N PRO A 591 14.82 8.14 33.72
CA PRO A 591 16.17 8.63 33.50
C PRO A 591 16.87 7.88 32.37
N GLN A 592 17.67 8.59 31.55
CA GLN A 592 18.36 7.99 30.39
C GLN A 592 19.25 6.79 30.74
N SER A 593 19.76 6.73 31.98
CA SER A 593 20.55 5.62 32.50
C SER A 593 19.76 4.32 32.71
N PHE A 594 18.43 4.36 32.67
CA PHE A 594 17.54 3.20 32.84
C PHE A 594 16.48 3.06 31.74
N SER A 595 16.42 4.01 30.81
CA SER A 595 15.34 4.11 29.81
C SER A 595 15.25 2.88 28.91
N TRP A 596 16.37 2.25 28.55
CA TRP A 596 16.38 1.02 27.76
C TRP A 596 15.66 -0.14 28.47
N TYR A 597 15.86 -0.31 29.78
CA TYR A 597 15.17 -1.35 30.54
C TYR A 597 13.65 -1.13 30.56
N GLY A 598 13.22 0.14 30.60
CA GLY A 598 11.81 0.53 30.44
C GLY A 598 11.22 0.04 29.11
N ALA A 599 11.93 0.26 28.01
CA ALA A 599 11.54 -0.24 26.70
C ALA A 599 11.60 -1.78 26.61
N TYR A 600 12.64 -2.39 27.18
CA TYR A 600 12.83 -3.84 27.17
C TYR A 600 11.70 -4.60 27.86
N MET A 601 11.17 -4.08 28.98
CA MET A 601 10.02 -4.67 29.70
C MET A 601 8.76 -4.79 28.85
N VAL A 602 8.65 -4.02 27.77
CA VAL A 602 7.54 -4.07 26.83
C VAL A 602 7.94 -4.63 25.47
N ASN A 603 9.04 -5.39 25.43
CA ASN A 603 9.58 -6.03 24.23
C ASN A 603 9.91 -5.03 23.10
N ALA A 604 10.38 -3.84 23.48
CA ALA A 604 10.91 -2.83 22.58
C ALA A 604 12.43 -2.69 22.79
N PHE A 605 13.17 -2.62 21.70
CA PHE A 605 14.63 -2.64 21.67
C PHE A 605 15.14 -1.36 20.99
N PRO A 606 15.39 -0.30 21.77
CA PRO A 606 16.03 0.91 21.25
C PRO A 606 17.37 0.58 20.58
N LEU A 607 17.65 1.25 19.47
CA LEU A 607 18.85 1.04 18.65
C LEU A 607 19.87 2.17 18.85
N ASP A 608 21.13 1.91 18.47
CA ASP A 608 22.17 2.94 18.44
C ASP A 608 21.84 4.00 17.37
N MET A 609 21.97 5.28 17.75
CA MET A 609 21.74 6.42 16.85
C MET A 609 22.95 7.36 16.79
N VAL A 610 24.10 6.99 17.35
CA VAL A 610 25.29 7.85 17.38
C VAL A 610 25.74 8.23 15.96
N GLN A 611 25.56 7.33 15.00
CA GLN A 611 25.92 7.56 13.59
C GLN A 611 25.01 8.58 12.86
N TYR A 612 23.81 8.86 13.39
CA TYR A 612 22.86 9.79 12.77
C TYR A 612 23.40 11.22 12.77
N LYS A 613 24.23 11.58 13.76
CA LYS A 613 24.91 12.89 13.84
C LYS A 613 25.78 13.19 12.63
N LYS A 614 26.20 12.14 11.91
CA LYS A 614 27.04 12.24 10.72
C LYS A 614 26.21 12.30 9.42
N LEU A 615 24.87 12.32 9.45
CA LEU A 615 24.04 12.31 8.23
C LEU A 615 24.16 13.60 7.41
N PHE A 616 24.30 14.75 8.08
CA PHE A 616 24.36 16.06 7.44
C PHE A 616 25.72 16.71 7.67
N GLY A 617 26.15 17.54 6.72
CA GLY A 617 27.37 18.35 6.85
C GLY A 617 28.63 17.51 7.01
N THR A 618 28.62 16.24 6.56
CA THR A 618 29.72 15.30 6.80
C THR A 618 30.35 14.84 5.49
N THR A 619 31.66 15.00 5.38
CA THR A 619 32.47 14.61 4.24
C THR A 619 33.57 13.63 4.64
N ARG A 620 33.94 12.74 3.71
CA ARG A 620 35.08 11.83 3.84
C ARG A 620 36.29 12.44 3.13
N LEU A 621 37.19 13.04 3.90
CA LEU A 621 38.41 13.62 3.38
C LEU A 621 39.46 12.53 3.09
N PRO A 622 40.08 12.54 1.90
CA PRO A 622 41.13 11.59 1.56
C PRO A 622 42.45 11.98 2.23
N TYR A 623 43.16 10.99 2.76
CA TYR A 623 44.55 11.09 3.19
C TYR A 623 45.32 9.86 2.72
N LYS A 624 46.66 9.86 2.82
CA LYS A 624 47.47 8.77 2.28
C LYS A 624 47.18 7.42 2.93
N GLU A 625 47.18 7.35 4.26
CA GLU A 625 47.06 6.07 4.98
C GLU A 625 45.65 5.77 5.48
N ARG A 626 44.91 6.81 5.89
CA ARG A 626 43.58 6.68 6.48
C ARG A 626 42.77 7.94 6.27
N ASP A 627 41.61 7.79 5.64
CA ASP A 627 40.66 8.87 5.43
C ASP A 627 40.01 9.31 6.75
N GLU A 628 39.50 10.53 6.76
CA GLU A 628 38.83 11.12 7.93
C GLU A 628 37.40 11.51 7.59
N LEU A 629 36.49 11.31 8.55
CA LEU A 629 35.14 11.87 8.47
C LEU A 629 35.11 13.20 9.20
N VAL A 630 34.88 14.28 8.47
CA VAL A 630 34.79 15.65 9.02
C VAL A 630 33.34 16.10 8.97
N THR A 631 32.81 16.60 10.08
CA THR A 631 31.43 17.06 10.21
C THR A 631 31.39 18.55 10.57
N THR A 632 30.62 19.34 9.82
CA THR A 632 30.34 20.76 10.07
C THR A 632 28.91 20.91 10.60
N SER A 633 28.76 21.43 11.83
CA SER A 633 27.45 21.52 12.52
C SER A 633 26.55 22.66 12.01
N ASP A 634 27.16 23.74 11.53
CA ASP A 634 26.49 25.03 11.33
C ASP A 634 26.15 25.31 9.86
N SER A 635 26.23 24.28 9.01
CA SER A 635 25.93 24.40 7.60
C SER A 635 24.46 24.70 7.33
N ARG A 636 24.20 25.57 6.35
CA ARG A 636 22.85 26.01 5.93
C ARG A 636 22.59 25.84 4.44
N HIS A 637 23.60 25.38 3.70
CA HIS A 637 23.55 25.24 2.26
C HIS A 637 23.67 23.79 1.83
N VAL A 638 23.18 23.53 0.63
CA VAL A 638 23.40 22.29 -0.11
C VAL A 638 24.23 22.61 -1.35
N ILE A 639 24.83 21.58 -1.92
CA ILE A 639 25.49 21.69 -3.23
C ILE A 639 24.62 20.96 -4.25
N ILE A 640 24.20 21.69 -5.28
CA ILE A 640 23.51 21.13 -6.43
C ILE A 640 24.55 20.82 -7.49
N MET A 641 24.51 19.61 -8.05
CA MET A 641 25.32 19.21 -9.18
C MET A 641 24.45 19.04 -10.41
N ARG A 642 24.80 19.73 -11.49
CA ARG A 642 24.16 19.57 -12.79
C ARG A 642 25.20 19.73 -13.88
N ASN A 643 25.22 18.80 -14.83
CA ASN A 643 26.16 18.81 -15.94
C ASN A 643 27.64 18.99 -15.52
N ASN A 644 28.04 18.38 -14.40
CA ASN A 644 29.37 18.48 -13.77
C ASN A 644 29.75 19.85 -13.19
N HIS A 645 28.82 20.80 -13.12
CA HIS A 645 28.99 22.07 -12.41
C HIS A 645 28.48 21.96 -10.98
N PHE A 646 29.00 22.84 -10.10
CA PHE A 646 28.64 22.90 -8.69
C PHE A 646 27.94 24.23 -8.40
N TYR A 647 26.75 24.17 -7.81
CA TYR A 647 25.98 25.34 -7.41
C TYR A 647 25.77 25.30 -5.89
N GLU A 648 26.10 26.38 -5.21
CA GLU A 648 25.81 26.56 -3.79
C GLU A 648 24.40 27.14 -3.64
N MET A 649 23.57 26.51 -2.79
CA MET A 649 22.21 26.98 -2.54
C MET A 649 21.92 26.96 -1.03
N GLU A 650 21.64 28.14 -0.45
CA GLU A 650 21.15 28.22 0.93
C GLU A 650 19.73 27.67 1.01
N VAL A 651 19.49 26.76 1.95
CA VAL A 651 18.19 26.09 2.15
C VAL A 651 17.65 26.23 3.58
N ILE A 652 18.42 26.89 4.45
CA ILE A 652 18.06 27.21 5.83
C ILE A 652 18.20 28.72 6.03
N GLN A 653 17.14 29.34 6.54
CA GLN A 653 17.09 30.76 6.86
C GLN A 653 17.95 31.11 8.08
N SER A 654 18.16 32.41 8.32
CA SER A 654 18.95 32.90 9.46
C SER A 654 18.38 32.52 10.84
N ASP A 655 17.07 32.29 10.94
CA ASP A 655 16.39 31.82 12.14
C ASP A 655 16.39 30.29 12.30
N GLY A 656 17.05 29.57 11.38
CA GLY A 656 17.14 28.11 11.35
C GLY A 656 15.92 27.41 10.74
N SER A 657 14.93 28.15 10.21
CA SER A 657 13.79 27.56 9.52
C SER A 657 14.15 27.15 8.08
N PRO A 658 13.47 26.13 7.51
CA PRO A 658 13.66 25.81 6.10
C PRO A 658 13.30 27.01 5.22
N LEU A 659 13.99 27.15 4.07
CA LEU A 659 13.55 28.08 3.04
C LEU A 659 12.18 27.65 2.49
N LEU A 660 11.36 28.59 2.01
CA LEU A 660 10.07 28.26 1.39
C LEU A 660 10.28 27.34 0.19
N ILE A 661 9.44 26.30 0.08
CA ILE A 661 9.55 25.32 -0.99
C ILE A 661 9.47 25.96 -2.38
N THR A 662 8.69 27.03 -2.53
CA THR A 662 8.57 27.81 -3.77
C THR A 662 9.87 28.51 -4.15
N ASP A 663 10.64 28.98 -3.17
CA ASP A 663 11.92 29.66 -3.39
C ASP A 663 13.02 28.64 -3.71
N ILE A 664 12.97 27.46 -3.09
CA ILE A 664 13.84 26.33 -3.44
C ILE A 664 13.55 25.87 -4.88
N HIS A 665 12.26 25.71 -5.23
CA HIS A 665 11.83 25.34 -6.58
C HIS A 665 12.31 26.36 -7.63
N ALA A 666 12.11 27.65 -7.39
CA ALA A 666 12.54 28.71 -8.32
C ALA A 666 14.06 28.71 -8.55
N GLN A 667 14.86 28.46 -7.52
CA GLN A 667 16.31 28.33 -7.65
C GLN A 667 16.73 27.09 -8.42
N LEU A 668 16.06 25.95 -8.19
CA LEU A 668 16.30 24.71 -8.93
C LEU A 668 15.95 24.85 -10.41
N GLU A 669 14.84 25.51 -10.74
CA GLU A 669 14.47 25.84 -12.12
C GLU A 669 15.53 26.72 -12.80
N ALA A 670 16.05 27.74 -12.10
CA ALA A 670 17.13 28.54 -12.64
C ALA A 670 18.40 27.71 -12.95
N ILE A 671 18.73 26.74 -12.10
CA ILE A 671 19.85 25.81 -12.33
C ILE A 671 19.56 24.85 -13.48
N LEU A 672 18.32 24.36 -13.63
CA LEU A 672 17.90 23.50 -14.75
C LEU A 672 17.90 24.23 -16.10
N GLN A 673 17.72 25.55 -16.09
CA GLN A 673 17.77 26.39 -17.28
C GLN A 673 19.20 26.82 -17.67
N ASP A 674 20.20 26.55 -16.83
CA ASP A 674 21.60 26.81 -17.17
C ASP A 674 22.02 25.97 -18.39
N SER A 675 22.49 26.63 -19.45
CA SER A 675 22.89 25.98 -20.71
C SER A 675 24.41 25.87 -20.86
N THR A 676 25.17 26.14 -19.79
CA THR A 676 26.62 26.04 -19.78
C THR A 676 27.04 24.60 -20.08
N PRO A 677 27.89 24.38 -21.11
CA PRO A 677 28.34 23.03 -21.45
C PRO A 677 29.19 22.44 -20.32
N SER A 678 29.25 21.10 -20.26
CA SER A 678 30.08 20.42 -19.27
C SER A 678 31.54 20.87 -19.39
N PRO A 679 32.25 21.12 -18.28
CA PRO A 679 33.67 21.43 -18.31
C PRO A 679 34.47 20.28 -18.95
N SER A 680 35.57 20.62 -19.63
CA SER A 680 36.47 19.64 -20.25
C SER A 680 37.17 18.74 -19.22
N HIS A 681 37.28 19.20 -17.97
CA HIS A 681 37.89 18.47 -16.86
C HIS A 681 36.95 18.47 -15.64
N PRO A 682 35.96 17.56 -15.60
CA PRO A 682 35.02 17.46 -14.47
C PRO A 682 35.72 17.11 -13.15
N LEU A 683 35.60 18.00 -12.15
CA LEU A 683 36.18 17.78 -10.81
C LEU A 683 35.51 16.60 -10.07
N SER A 684 34.27 16.28 -10.45
CA SER A 684 33.47 15.16 -9.96
C SER A 684 34.14 13.78 -10.12
N LEU A 685 35.07 13.65 -11.07
CA LEU A 685 35.79 12.41 -11.32
C LEU A 685 36.85 12.10 -10.25
N LEU A 686 37.44 13.11 -9.62
CA LEU A 686 38.60 12.90 -8.74
C LEU A 686 38.29 12.06 -7.49
N PRO A 687 37.12 12.20 -6.83
CA PRO A 687 36.71 11.31 -5.75
C PRO A 687 36.55 9.83 -6.12
N SER A 688 36.50 9.49 -7.42
CA SER A 688 36.40 8.12 -7.92
C SER A 688 37.75 7.40 -8.06
N LEU A 689 38.87 8.13 -7.92
CA LEU A 689 40.20 7.56 -7.94
C LEU A 689 40.46 6.65 -6.72
N ASP A 690 41.61 5.96 -6.75
CA ASP A 690 42.20 5.42 -5.52
C ASP A 690 42.30 6.54 -4.47
N ARG A 691 42.09 6.20 -3.20
CA ARG A 691 42.04 7.18 -2.10
C ARG A 691 43.39 7.87 -1.91
N THR A 692 44.49 7.20 -2.24
CA THR A 692 45.84 7.77 -2.20
C THR A 692 46.01 8.81 -3.31
N ASP A 693 45.63 8.46 -4.54
CA ASP A 693 45.69 9.37 -5.69
C ASP A 693 44.77 10.58 -5.49
N TRP A 694 43.56 10.36 -4.94
CA TRP A 694 42.65 11.45 -4.59
C TRP A 694 43.21 12.33 -3.49
N ALA A 695 43.91 11.77 -2.49
CA ALA A 695 44.56 12.57 -1.44
C ALA A 695 45.62 13.51 -2.03
N GLU A 696 46.44 13.02 -2.97
CA GLU A 696 47.47 13.81 -3.63
C GLU A 696 46.87 14.87 -4.55
N ALA A 697 45.90 14.51 -5.38
CA ALA A 697 45.20 15.46 -6.24
C ALA A 697 44.48 16.55 -5.42
N ARG A 698 43.83 16.19 -4.31
CA ARG A 698 43.21 17.17 -3.41
C ARG A 698 44.24 18.09 -2.76
N GLN A 699 45.40 17.59 -2.39
CA GLN A 699 46.47 18.43 -1.83
C GLN A 699 46.94 19.49 -2.83
N LEU A 700 47.04 19.12 -4.12
CA LEU A 700 47.35 20.07 -5.19
C LEU A 700 46.23 21.12 -5.35
N LEU A 701 44.95 20.70 -5.33
CA LEU A 701 43.83 21.63 -5.42
C LEU A 701 43.81 22.65 -4.27
N VAL A 702 44.03 22.19 -3.04
CA VAL A 702 44.00 23.05 -1.83
C VAL A 702 45.22 23.99 -1.76
N SER A 703 46.28 23.74 -2.55
CA SER A 703 47.43 24.66 -2.61
C SER A 703 47.09 26.01 -3.24
N ASP A 704 46.02 26.07 -4.04
CA ASP A 704 45.42 27.31 -4.52
C ASP A 704 44.35 27.81 -3.54
N LEU A 705 44.47 29.08 -3.12
CA LEU A 705 43.59 29.65 -2.10
C LEU A 705 42.12 29.71 -2.53
N GLN A 706 41.85 30.00 -3.80
CA GLN A 706 40.49 30.09 -4.31
C GLN A 706 39.84 28.71 -4.33
N ASN A 707 40.56 27.69 -4.79
CA ASN A 707 40.12 26.30 -4.75
C ASN A 707 39.92 25.79 -3.33
N ALA A 708 40.79 26.16 -2.38
CA ALA A 708 40.65 25.79 -0.98
C ALA A 708 39.32 26.30 -0.39
N LEU A 709 38.98 27.58 -0.64
CA LEU A 709 37.72 28.18 -0.20
C LEU A 709 36.48 27.51 -0.84
N GLN A 710 36.54 27.19 -2.14
CA GLN A 710 35.44 26.51 -2.83
C GLN A 710 35.28 25.06 -2.34
N LEU A 711 36.38 24.35 -2.12
CA LEU A 711 36.35 23.00 -1.55
C LEU A 711 35.81 23.00 -0.12
N GLU A 712 36.08 24.04 0.67
CA GLU A 712 35.50 24.17 2.01
C GLU A 712 33.96 24.31 1.96
N LYS A 713 33.43 25.09 1.01
CA LYS A 713 31.98 25.17 0.76
C LYS A 713 31.39 23.81 0.38
N ILE A 714 32.09 23.07 -0.48
CA ILE A 714 31.66 21.72 -0.87
C ILE A 714 31.69 20.77 0.33
N ASN A 715 32.76 20.79 1.11
CA ASN A 715 32.95 19.90 2.26
C ASN A 715 31.98 20.18 3.41
N SER A 716 31.56 21.43 3.57
CA SER A 716 30.63 21.86 4.62
C SER A 716 29.16 21.70 4.23
N ALA A 717 28.84 21.39 2.98
CA ALA A 717 27.45 21.28 2.52
C ALA A 717 26.65 20.23 3.32
N LEU A 718 25.36 20.51 3.58
CA LEU A 718 24.48 19.58 4.29
C LEU A 718 24.42 18.21 3.61
N PHE A 719 24.30 18.22 2.28
CA PHE A 719 24.38 17.07 1.37
C PHE A 719 24.56 17.59 -0.06
N VAL A 720 24.81 16.70 -1.01
CA VAL A 720 24.78 17.00 -2.45
C VAL A 720 23.49 16.48 -3.08
N LEU A 721 22.85 17.29 -3.92
CA LEU A 721 21.78 16.88 -4.81
C LEU A 721 22.30 16.85 -6.25
N SER A 722 22.17 15.72 -6.95
CA SER A 722 22.52 15.60 -8.37
C SER A 722 21.26 15.66 -9.22
N LEU A 723 21.19 16.62 -10.14
CA LEU A 723 20.17 16.76 -11.17
C LEU A 723 20.74 16.19 -12.48
N ASP A 724 20.27 15.02 -12.88
CA ASP A 724 20.71 14.38 -14.13
C ASP A 724 19.66 14.57 -15.23
N ASP A 725 20.10 14.88 -16.45
CA ASP A 725 19.21 15.03 -17.60
C ASP A 725 18.75 13.67 -18.19
N THR A 726 19.25 12.55 -17.66
CA THR A 726 18.96 11.19 -18.13
C THR A 726 17.65 10.63 -17.55
N THR A 727 16.89 9.90 -18.36
CA THR A 727 15.69 9.15 -17.95
C THR A 727 15.87 7.67 -18.31
N PRO A 728 16.44 6.86 -17.40
CA PRO A 728 16.68 5.45 -17.67
C PRO A 728 15.35 4.69 -17.82
N THR A 729 15.24 3.89 -18.88
CA THR A 729 14.01 3.15 -19.21
C THR A 729 14.04 1.70 -18.76
N GLU A 730 15.24 1.18 -18.47
CA GLU A 730 15.45 -0.19 -18.00
C GLU A 730 16.08 -0.21 -16.59
N PRO A 731 15.77 -1.22 -15.75
CA PRO A 731 16.37 -1.34 -14.42
C PRO A 731 17.91 -1.40 -14.41
N LYS A 732 18.53 -1.97 -15.45
CA LYS A 732 19.98 -2.06 -15.58
C LYS A 732 20.62 -0.70 -15.85
N GLU A 733 19.95 0.13 -16.65
CA GLU A 733 20.39 1.49 -16.94
C GLU A 733 20.25 2.37 -15.69
N ALA A 734 19.11 2.28 -15.01
CA ALA A 734 18.89 2.96 -13.73
C ALA A 734 19.94 2.57 -12.69
N MET A 735 20.25 1.26 -12.58
CA MET A 735 21.31 0.77 -11.68
C MET A 735 22.66 1.39 -12.02
N SER A 736 23.05 1.46 -13.30
CA SER A 736 24.31 2.10 -13.72
C SER A 736 24.37 3.58 -13.34
N VAL A 737 23.27 4.30 -13.59
CA VAL A 737 23.12 5.75 -13.32
C VAL A 737 23.12 6.07 -11.82
N PHE A 738 22.46 5.28 -10.99
CA PHE A 738 22.45 5.48 -9.53
C PHE A 738 23.72 4.98 -8.84
N LEU A 739 24.32 3.89 -9.33
CA LEU A 739 25.49 3.28 -8.69
C LEU A 739 26.80 4.01 -8.99
N HIS A 740 27.01 4.49 -10.22
CA HIS A 740 28.28 5.13 -10.58
C HIS A 740 28.20 6.29 -11.56
N ASN A 741 27.28 6.27 -12.54
CA ASN A 741 27.19 7.28 -13.62
C ASN A 741 28.54 7.64 -14.26
N TYR A 742 29.43 6.65 -14.36
CA TYR A 742 30.83 6.79 -14.81
C TYR A 742 31.67 7.85 -14.05
N GLY A 743 31.29 8.18 -12.82
CA GLY A 743 31.94 9.20 -11.99
C GLY A 743 31.54 10.64 -12.34
N LEU A 744 30.67 10.84 -13.34
CA LEU A 744 30.18 12.15 -13.75
C LEU A 744 28.96 12.57 -12.93
N ASN A 745 28.86 13.87 -12.69
CA ASN A 745 27.79 14.51 -11.94
C ASN A 745 27.56 13.89 -10.54
N ARG A 746 28.61 13.33 -9.93
CA ARG A 746 28.61 12.74 -8.58
C ARG A 746 29.76 13.29 -7.76
N LEU A 747 29.54 13.52 -6.47
CA LEU A 747 30.62 13.81 -5.53
C LEU A 747 30.64 12.77 -4.41
N THR A 748 31.24 11.62 -4.69
CA THR A 748 31.23 10.43 -3.82
C THR A 748 31.97 10.61 -2.49
N ALA A 749 32.68 11.73 -2.30
CA ALA A 749 33.34 12.08 -1.05
C ALA A 749 32.38 12.52 0.07
N LEU A 750 31.18 13.03 -0.25
CA LEU A 750 30.17 13.38 0.76
C LEU A 750 29.38 12.16 1.20
N LYS A 751 28.98 12.11 2.48
CA LYS A 751 28.38 10.91 3.07
C LYS A 751 27.03 10.51 2.45
N HIS A 752 26.25 11.49 1.98
CA HIS A 752 24.99 11.25 1.29
C HIS A 752 24.87 12.11 0.03
N ILE A 753 24.54 11.44 -1.07
CA ILE A 753 24.16 12.05 -2.35
C ILE A 753 22.69 11.72 -2.56
N LEU A 754 21.87 12.74 -2.75
CA LEU A 754 20.50 12.61 -3.21
C LEU A 754 20.51 12.82 -4.72
N GLN A 755 19.77 12.01 -5.46
CA GLN A 755 19.77 12.05 -6.92
C GLN A 755 18.34 12.14 -7.43
N VAL A 756 18.11 13.07 -8.35
CA VAL A 756 16.81 13.26 -9.01
C VAL A 756 17.03 13.24 -10.51
N LEU A 757 16.45 12.23 -11.14
CA LEU A 757 16.51 12.03 -12.59
C LEU A 757 15.48 12.91 -13.29
N ASN A 758 15.74 13.21 -14.55
CA ASN A 758 14.73 13.81 -15.41
C ASN A 758 13.60 12.78 -15.61
N LEU A 759 12.36 13.19 -15.38
CA LEU A 759 11.19 12.34 -15.61
C LEU A 759 10.67 12.67 -17.02
N VAL A 760 10.66 11.67 -17.91
CA VAL A 760 9.96 11.81 -19.20
C VAL A 760 8.48 11.88 -18.87
N SER A 761 7.85 12.98 -19.32
CA SER A 761 6.40 13.21 -19.31
C SER A 761 5.64 12.15 -20.09
#